data_AF-A0A811V5B0-F1
#
_entry.id   AF-A0A811V5B0-F1
#
_cell.length_a   1.000
_cell.length_b   1.000
_cell.length_c   1.000
_cell.angle_alpha   90.00
_cell.angle_beta   90.00
_cell.angle_gamma   90.00
#
_symmetry.space_group_name_H-M   'P 1'
#
loop_
_entity.id
_entity.type
_entity.pdbx_description
1 polymer ?
#
loop_
_entity_poly.entity_id
_entity_poly.type
_entity_poly.pdbx_seq_one_letter_code
_entity_poly.pdbx_strand_id
1 'polypeptide(L)'
;MAPYFHSREPAATIPDFVGIPFFLISLNGMQLFKWTPNEEASRRKLLLITAFSVIVTYDCVSMLSVFAFVKLERLDYTTFALYWGYALNSLMKGGTLWFGRRQLEFILKSMVEKHPKTIAERQEYHLAAYFTKIKSFNKYLTIFHLCTTSLFNIQPMVSSIVEYMGRQDKEEEFKYKLPFIMYYYYNERQPVLYLFSYFLQCMGGFYMSYLFLGGDLLLMTLVHLVNMHFEYLIRRIESLQPTEDSDKDLNLLGPLVTYHLEILDYVKKIDATFSLSILLNYIASCLCLCLLGLQIVMGSDLVTVVKFFAFLVSTMVHVYYISHFGNNLIDLSTGISDAFYNHPWYNANYKYSRMLVLPIARAQRYAHLTAFQFFEISMHSFKSVNMPFAFQQLCFELQLSLKYSVPAMPLKLANNEPAATIQDFVGIPLFLLTFMGVKLFKWTPEEASSKRQLIMLGVFCVFATYNFATMILYIMYEPLNSSLDITEIILFWGFSLNGMMKLAIMILYRNELKSILRGLGARHPQTAEERSIYRLVPYYNKILIYNKYLAAWHLSITTLFSFHPLVASILGYIFRRDSSDGYDFTLPFMMWYYYDTTKPILYIFSYVVQTFGAFWMSLLFLSGDLLLISLVHLVNMHFDYLIRHIESFQPNGTDEDMKVLGPLLAYHQEILDYAERIDSTFSLGTLLNYAGSCLVLCLIGLQIVLGSEFLKVVKFIAFLVSTIVQVFFVSYFGNNLMDLSIGMSDAFYNHPWYDGNYRYSRMLVLPIARAQRYAHLTAFKFFEISMDSFKSVNV
;
A
#
# COMPACT_ATOMS: atom_id res chain seq x y z
N MET A 1 -41.56 24.34 30.44
CA MET A 1 -40.52 24.37 31.49
C MET A 1 -39.43 23.38 31.07
N ALA A 2 -38.22 23.71 30.64
CA ALA A 2 -37.48 24.93 30.37
C ALA A 2 -36.37 24.56 29.35
N PRO A 3 -35.82 25.48 28.54
CA PRO A 3 -34.74 25.21 27.61
C PRO A 3 -33.40 25.27 28.37
N TYR A 4 -32.72 24.14 28.54
CA TYR A 4 -31.36 24.10 29.07
C TYR A 4 -30.43 23.48 28.03
N PHE A 5 -29.29 24.15 27.82
CA PHE A 5 -28.23 23.90 26.84
C PHE A 5 -28.40 24.51 25.44
N HIS A 6 -28.64 25.83 25.37
CA HIS A 6 -27.81 26.62 24.45
C HIS A 6 -26.39 26.64 25.03
N SER A 7 -25.61 25.59 24.78
CA SER A 7 -24.16 25.70 24.86
C SER A 7 -23.77 26.86 23.95
N ARG A 8 -23.19 27.93 24.50
CA ARG A 8 -22.64 29.04 23.72
C ARG A 8 -21.79 28.44 22.61
N GLU A 9 -22.25 28.51 21.36
CA GLU A 9 -21.45 28.09 20.21
C GLU A 9 -20.11 28.82 20.30
N PRO A 10 -18.98 28.12 20.33
CA PRO A 10 -17.68 28.77 20.43
C PRO A 10 -17.53 29.71 19.23
N ALA A 11 -17.31 31.00 19.51
CA ALA A 11 -16.93 32.00 18.51
C ALA A 11 -15.45 31.79 18.13
N ALA A 12 -15.12 30.58 17.64
CA ALA A 12 -13.77 30.22 17.26
C ALA A 12 -13.34 31.07 16.06
N THR A 13 -12.18 31.71 16.18
CA THR A 13 -11.56 32.51 15.12
C THR A 13 -10.56 31.66 14.34
N ILE A 14 -10.22 32.02 13.09
CA ILE A 14 -9.20 31.31 12.31
C ILE A 14 -7.85 31.17 13.08
N PRO A 15 -7.37 32.18 13.84
CA PRO A 15 -6.23 32.01 14.75
C PRO A 15 -6.39 30.87 15.76
N ASP A 16 -7.60 30.56 16.23
CA ASP A 16 -7.86 29.44 17.14
C ASP A 16 -7.70 28.08 16.45
N PHE A 17 -8.01 27.99 15.15
CA PHE A 17 -7.79 26.77 14.36
C PHE A 17 -6.29 26.46 14.24
N VAL A 18 -5.47 27.47 13.96
CA VAL A 18 -4.03 27.32 13.75
C VAL A 18 -3.19 27.45 15.03
N GLY A 19 -3.84 27.67 16.18
CA GLY A 19 -3.17 27.96 17.45
C GLY A 19 -2.16 26.90 17.90
N ILE A 20 -2.50 25.61 17.80
CA ILE A 20 -1.59 24.50 18.16
C ILE A 20 -0.39 24.43 17.19
N PRO A 21 -0.58 24.36 15.85
CA PRO A 21 0.53 24.38 14.90
C PRO A 21 1.47 25.58 15.09
N PHE A 22 0.91 26.79 15.23
CA PHE A 22 1.71 28.01 15.41
C PHE A 22 2.43 28.03 16.76
N PHE A 23 1.81 27.53 17.82
CA PHE A 23 2.46 27.41 19.12
C PHE A 23 3.70 26.52 19.02
N LEU A 24 3.61 25.33 18.41
CA LEU A 24 4.74 24.42 18.22
C LEU A 24 5.86 25.05 17.39
N ILE A 25 5.50 25.70 16.28
CA ILE A 25 6.47 26.41 15.43
C ILE A 25 7.16 27.54 16.22
N SER A 26 6.42 28.27 17.07
CA SER A 26 6.95 29.36 17.89
C SER A 26 7.91 28.91 18.97
N LEU A 27 7.87 27.64 19.40
CA LEU A 27 8.86 27.07 20.34
C LEU A 27 10.27 27.01 19.75
N ASN A 28 10.39 26.94 18.42
CA ASN A 28 11.67 27.07 17.71
C ASN A 28 12.08 28.55 17.50
N GLY A 29 11.30 29.50 18.01
CA GLY A 29 11.51 30.93 17.78
C GLY A 29 11.09 31.42 16.39
N MET A 30 10.59 30.53 15.51
CA MET A 30 10.15 30.91 14.17
C MET A 30 8.80 31.65 14.22
N GLN A 31 8.76 32.82 13.59
CA GLN A 31 7.53 33.56 13.33
C GLN A 31 7.29 33.59 11.81
N LEU A 32 6.28 32.85 11.35
CA LEU A 32 5.99 32.69 9.92
C LEU A 32 5.58 34.02 9.26
N PHE A 33 4.65 34.75 9.90
CA PHE A 33 4.25 36.09 9.47
C PHE A 33 3.64 36.86 10.66
N LYS A 34 3.34 38.14 10.43
CA LYS A 34 2.70 39.02 11.43
C LYS A 34 1.21 39.11 11.18
N TRP A 35 0.40 38.95 12.23
CA TRP A 35 -1.05 39.15 12.12
C TRP A 35 -1.38 40.63 11.97
N THR A 36 -0.62 41.50 12.63
CA THR A 36 -0.74 42.96 12.53
C THR A 36 0.60 43.60 12.13
N PRO A 37 0.60 44.73 11.39
CA PRO A 37 1.83 45.37 10.93
C PRO A 37 2.81 45.74 12.05
N ASN A 38 2.25 46.10 13.22
CA ASN A 38 2.98 46.59 14.40
C ASN A 38 3.43 45.47 15.36
N GLU A 39 3.26 44.20 15.00
CA GLU A 39 3.70 43.08 15.84
C GLU A 39 5.24 42.99 15.83
N GLU A 40 5.91 43.44 16.89
CA GLU A 40 7.37 43.31 17.03
C GLU A 40 7.77 41.90 17.46
N ALA A 41 8.95 41.46 16.99
CA ALA A 41 9.53 40.21 17.45
C ALA A 41 9.96 40.38 18.92
N SER A 42 9.21 39.74 19.83
CA SER A 42 9.55 39.72 21.26
C SER A 42 11.00 39.26 21.46
N ARG A 43 11.75 39.91 22.38
CA ARG A 43 13.10 39.48 22.79
C ARG A 43 13.18 37.98 23.10
N ARG A 44 12.09 37.40 23.63
CA ARG A 44 11.96 35.96 23.89
C ARG A 44 12.04 35.11 22.61
N LYS A 45 11.41 35.53 21.51
CA LYS A 45 11.44 34.80 20.23
C LYS A 45 12.83 34.85 19.60
N LEU A 46 13.52 35.99 19.71
CA LEU A 46 14.91 36.13 19.25
C LEU A 46 15.86 35.22 20.04
N LEU A 47 15.70 35.14 21.36
CA LEU A 47 16.48 34.21 22.20
C LEU A 47 16.21 32.74 21.82
N LEU A 48 14.95 32.37 21.57
CA LEU A 48 14.58 31.02 21.18
C LEU A 48 15.15 30.62 19.82
N ILE A 49 15.11 31.50 18.82
CA ILE A 49 15.66 31.18 17.49
C ILE A 49 17.19 31.09 17.53
N THR A 50 17.86 31.90 18.36
CA THR A 50 19.31 31.79 18.58
C THR A 50 19.68 30.51 19.33
N ALA A 51 18.88 30.08 20.31
CA ALA A 51 19.11 28.82 21.00
C ALA A 51 18.90 27.62 20.07
N PHE A 52 17.80 27.63 19.31
CA PHE A 52 17.52 26.64 18.28
C PHE A 52 18.65 26.53 17.26
N SER A 53 19.12 27.66 16.70
CA SER A 53 20.17 27.62 15.67
C SER A 53 21.50 27.10 16.21
N VAL A 54 21.89 27.49 17.43
CA VAL A 54 23.12 27.01 18.07
C VAL A 54 23.05 25.50 18.34
N ILE A 55 21.95 25.02 18.93
CA ILE A 55 21.80 23.61 19.30
C ILE A 55 21.73 22.72 18.06
N VAL A 56 20.92 23.09 17.06
CA VAL A 56 20.81 22.33 15.81
C VAL A 56 22.13 22.30 15.04
N THR A 57 22.85 23.43 14.98
CA THR A 57 24.17 23.45 14.33
C THR A 57 25.15 22.53 15.04
N TYR A 58 25.16 22.56 16.38
CA TYR A 58 26.00 21.70 17.18
C TYR A 58 25.68 20.21 16.97
N ASP A 59 24.40 19.82 16.99
CA ASP A 59 23.96 18.44 16.79
C ASP A 59 24.25 17.94 15.38
N CYS A 60 24.03 18.77 14.35
CA CYS A 60 24.35 18.44 12.96
C CYS A 60 25.86 18.23 12.75
N VAL A 61 26.70 19.10 13.32
CA VAL A 61 28.16 18.94 13.26
C VAL A 61 28.59 17.67 14.01
N SER A 62 27.99 17.40 15.17
CA SER A 62 28.28 16.21 15.98
C SER A 62 27.80 14.90 15.33
N MET A 63 26.74 14.93 14.52
CA MET A 63 26.33 13.79 13.69
C MET A 63 27.25 13.61 12.47
N LEU A 64 27.65 14.69 11.79
CA LEU A 64 28.51 14.60 10.62
C LEU A 64 29.92 14.09 10.97
N SER A 65 30.43 14.45 12.14
CA SER A 65 31.74 13.99 12.63
C SER A 65 31.79 12.48 12.92
N VAL A 66 30.64 11.82 13.10
CA VAL A 66 30.55 10.35 13.22
C VAL A 66 31.19 9.66 12.00
N PHE A 67 30.95 10.16 10.77
CA PHE A 67 31.52 9.58 9.55
C PHE A 67 33.05 9.64 9.50
N ALA A 68 33.66 10.63 10.17
CA ALA A 68 35.10 10.84 10.16
C ALA A 68 35.83 10.11 11.29
N PHE A 69 35.20 9.98 12.46
CA PHE A 69 35.88 9.58 13.70
C PHE A 69 35.33 8.31 14.35
N VAL A 70 34.15 7.82 13.94
CA VAL A 70 33.48 6.69 14.58
C VAL A 70 33.29 5.56 13.56
N LYS A 71 33.81 4.38 13.89
CA LYS A 71 33.53 3.16 13.13
C LYS A 71 32.26 2.53 13.70
N LEU A 72 31.14 2.72 13.00
CA LEU A 72 29.84 2.19 13.42
C LEU A 72 29.75 0.68 13.15
N GLU A 73 29.02 -0.02 14.00
CA GLU A 73 28.59 -1.40 13.74
C GLU A 73 27.42 -1.43 12.76
N ARG A 74 27.15 -2.60 12.15
CA ARG A 74 26.13 -2.72 11.09
C ARG A 74 24.73 -2.29 11.54
N LEU A 75 24.34 -2.58 12.79
CA LEU A 75 23.06 -2.17 13.37
C LEU A 75 22.98 -0.66 13.60
N ASP A 76 24.09 -0.07 14.07
CA ASP A 76 24.18 1.35 14.37
C ASP A 76 24.02 2.24 13.13
N TYR A 77 24.48 1.79 11.97
CA TYR A 77 24.25 2.52 10.71
C TYR A 77 22.77 2.72 10.42
N THR A 78 21.94 1.73 10.72
CA THR A 78 20.52 1.77 10.39
C THR A 78 19.73 2.61 11.40
N THR A 79 20.11 2.53 12.67
CA THR A 79 19.65 3.44 13.72
C THR A 79 20.01 4.89 13.41
N PHE A 80 21.27 5.13 13.03
CA PHE A 80 21.79 6.45 12.68
C PHE A 80 21.08 7.04 11.45
N ALA A 81 20.92 6.25 10.38
CA ALA A 81 20.24 6.68 9.16
C ALA A 81 18.77 7.10 9.42
N LEU A 82 18.08 6.40 10.32
CA LEU A 82 16.70 6.71 10.71
C LEU A 82 16.60 8.03 11.46
N TYR A 83 17.48 8.25 12.45
CA TYR A 83 17.52 9.49 13.22
C TYR A 83 17.92 10.68 12.37
N TRP A 84 18.93 10.51 11.52
CA TRP A 84 19.37 11.54 10.59
C TRP A 84 18.29 11.86 9.54
N GLY A 85 17.63 10.83 9.00
CA GLY A 85 16.52 11.00 8.06
C GLY A 85 15.33 11.74 8.69
N TYR A 86 15.00 11.47 9.95
CA TYR A 86 13.97 12.21 10.68
C TYR A 86 14.35 13.67 10.90
N ALA A 87 15.58 13.94 11.35
CA ALA A 87 16.07 15.31 11.54
C ALA A 87 16.08 16.10 10.23
N LEU A 88 16.55 15.48 9.14
CA LEU A 88 16.54 16.07 7.81
C LEU A 88 15.12 16.40 7.35
N ASN A 89 14.18 15.47 7.47
CA ASN A 89 12.77 15.71 7.12
C ASN A 89 12.18 16.87 7.94
N SER A 90 12.48 16.94 9.23
CA SER A 90 12.04 18.01 10.13
C SER A 90 12.58 19.39 9.71
N LEU A 91 13.86 19.47 9.36
CA LEU A 91 14.50 20.70 8.87
C LEU A 91 13.94 21.12 7.51
N MET A 92 13.73 20.16 6.60
CA MET A 92 13.12 20.43 5.30
C MET A 92 11.72 21.01 5.46
N LYS A 93 10.91 20.51 6.41
CA LYS A 93 9.60 21.10 6.75
C LYS A 93 9.70 22.52 7.28
N GLY A 94 10.67 22.79 8.18
CA GLY A 94 10.97 24.15 8.61
C GLY A 94 11.30 25.07 7.43
N GLY A 95 12.10 24.57 6.49
CA GLY A 95 12.43 25.25 5.23
C GLY A 95 11.22 25.51 4.35
N THR A 96 10.38 24.51 4.09
CA THR A 96 9.17 24.66 3.25
C THR A 96 8.21 25.69 3.83
N LEU A 97 8.02 25.68 5.16
CA LEU A 97 7.21 26.69 5.85
C LEU A 97 7.80 28.09 5.72
N TRP A 98 9.13 28.22 5.86
CA TRP A 98 9.80 29.51 5.75
C TRP A 98 9.72 30.09 4.33
N PHE A 99 10.01 29.31 3.30
CA PHE A 99 9.94 29.76 1.92
C PHE A 99 8.49 29.99 1.46
N GLY A 100 7.55 29.17 1.90
CA GLY A 100 6.12 29.30 1.62
C GLY A 100 5.39 30.37 2.44
N ARG A 101 6.05 31.03 3.40
CA ARG A 101 5.39 31.92 4.38
C ARG A 101 4.51 33.02 3.79
N ARG A 102 4.89 33.58 2.62
CA ARG A 102 4.09 34.62 1.94
C ARG A 102 2.78 34.05 1.38
N GLN A 103 2.81 32.82 0.86
CA GLN A 103 1.61 32.14 0.37
C GLN A 103 0.69 31.76 1.54
N LEU A 104 1.28 31.24 2.63
CA LEU A 104 0.55 30.93 3.87
C LEU A 104 -0.10 32.16 4.49
N GLU A 105 0.61 33.29 4.52
CA GLU A 105 0.08 34.58 5.00
C GLU A 105 -1.12 35.03 4.17
N PHE A 106 -1.01 34.95 2.83
CA PHE A 106 -2.12 35.26 1.93
C PHE A 106 -3.35 34.39 2.24
N ILE A 107 -3.19 33.06 2.25
CA ILE A 107 -4.29 32.12 2.51
C ILE A 107 -4.96 32.43 3.85
N LEU A 108 -4.17 32.57 4.92
CA LEU A 108 -4.71 32.76 6.27
C LEU A 108 -5.38 34.11 6.45
N LYS A 109 -4.85 35.19 5.86
CA LYS A 109 -5.51 36.51 5.89
C LYS A 109 -6.80 36.49 5.08
N SER A 110 -6.81 35.85 3.91
CA SER A 110 -8.04 35.68 3.11
C SER A 110 -9.09 34.85 3.83
N MET A 111 -8.70 33.78 4.55
CA MET A 111 -9.62 32.99 5.38
C MET A 111 -10.15 33.78 6.57
N VAL A 112 -9.34 34.64 7.21
CA VAL A 112 -9.78 35.54 8.29
C VAL A 112 -10.81 36.55 7.78
N GLU A 113 -10.58 37.14 6.60
CA GLU A 113 -11.48 38.11 6.01
C GLU A 113 -12.87 37.51 5.74
N LYS A 114 -12.88 36.26 5.25
CA LYS A 114 -14.09 35.47 4.92
C LYS A 114 -14.69 34.71 6.10
N HIS A 115 -14.14 34.86 7.29
CA HIS A 115 -14.58 34.12 8.47
C HIS A 115 -16.00 34.53 8.87
N PRO A 116 -16.95 33.59 9.08
CA PRO A 116 -18.32 33.90 9.49
C PRO A 116 -18.37 34.71 10.80
N LYS A 117 -19.04 35.87 10.78
CA LYS A 117 -19.11 36.80 11.92
C LYS A 117 -20.42 36.64 12.68
N THR A 118 -21.52 36.41 11.97
CA THR A 118 -22.85 36.25 12.59
C THR A 118 -23.07 34.83 13.10
N ILE A 119 -24.08 34.62 13.96
CA ILE A 119 -24.43 33.27 14.45
C ILE A 119 -25.03 32.43 13.31
N ALA A 120 -25.86 33.05 12.45
CA ALA A 120 -26.46 32.37 11.30
C ALA A 120 -25.41 31.87 10.31
N GLU A 121 -24.42 32.70 9.96
CA GLU A 121 -23.31 32.29 9.10
C GLU A 121 -22.49 31.16 9.74
N ARG A 122 -22.22 31.22 11.04
CA ARG A 122 -21.47 30.15 11.73
C ARG A 122 -22.18 28.80 11.68
N GLN A 123 -23.50 28.82 11.71
CA GLN A 123 -24.33 27.63 11.51
C GLN A 123 -24.29 27.16 10.05
N GLU A 124 -24.34 28.06 9.07
CA GLU A 124 -24.25 27.70 7.65
C GLU A 124 -22.91 27.00 7.30
N TYR A 125 -21.81 27.45 7.89
CA TYR A 125 -20.47 26.84 7.74
C TYR A 125 -20.24 25.58 8.61
N HIS A 126 -21.17 25.20 9.48
CA HIS A 126 -20.93 24.16 10.51
C HIS A 126 -19.64 24.39 11.32
N LEU A 127 -19.32 25.65 11.61
CA LEU A 127 -18.01 26.05 12.13
C LEU A 127 -17.66 25.31 13.43
N ALA A 128 -18.62 25.15 14.35
CA ALA A 128 -18.39 24.50 15.64
C ALA A 128 -17.98 23.02 15.50
N ALA A 129 -18.57 22.30 14.54
CA ALA A 129 -18.23 20.89 14.28
C ALA A 129 -16.82 20.78 13.69
N TYR A 130 -16.52 21.60 12.68
CA TYR A 130 -15.19 21.67 12.05
C TYR A 130 -14.09 22.04 13.07
N PHE A 131 -14.35 23.05 13.91
CA PHE A 131 -13.43 23.48 14.95
C PHE A 131 -13.19 22.41 16.02
N THR A 132 -14.25 21.78 16.54
CA THR A 132 -14.12 20.75 17.57
C THR A 132 -13.36 19.53 17.06
N LYS A 133 -13.62 19.14 15.81
CA LYS A 133 -12.93 18.02 15.13
C LYS A 133 -11.43 18.31 15.02
N ILE A 134 -11.03 19.43 14.42
CA ILE A 134 -9.61 19.73 14.20
C ILE A 134 -8.86 20.05 15.49
N LYS A 135 -9.50 20.72 16.46
CA LYS A 135 -8.89 21.03 17.76
C LYS A 135 -8.62 19.76 18.56
N SER A 136 -9.60 18.85 18.62
CA SER A 136 -9.44 17.56 19.30
C SER A 136 -8.36 16.75 18.61
N PHE A 137 -8.41 16.69 17.27
CA PHE A 137 -7.43 16.00 16.46
C PHE A 137 -5.99 16.52 16.68
N ASN A 138 -5.75 17.82 16.49
CA ASN A 138 -4.46 18.44 16.71
C ASN A 138 -3.95 18.22 18.13
N LYS A 139 -4.84 18.28 19.14
CA LYS A 139 -4.48 18.01 20.54
C LYS A 139 -4.01 16.57 20.74
N TYR A 140 -4.78 15.58 20.33
CA TYR A 140 -4.44 14.17 20.54
C TYR A 140 -3.20 13.75 19.74
N LEU A 141 -3.07 14.21 18.49
CA LEU A 141 -1.91 13.91 17.66
C LEU A 141 -0.63 14.56 18.22
N THR A 142 -0.74 15.78 18.77
CA THR A 142 0.37 16.43 19.48
C THR A 142 0.79 15.63 20.71
N ILE A 143 -0.16 15.22 21.54
CA ILE A 143 0.12 14.40 22.74
C ILE A 143 0.81 13.09 22.32
N PHE A 144 0.25 12.38 21.35
CA PHE A 144 0.78 11.10 20.88
C PHE A 144 2.22 11.23 20.34
N HIS A 145 2.49 12.22 19.48
CA HIS A 145 3.81 12.42 18.90
C HIS A 145 4.83 12.85 19.98
N LEU A 146 4.47 13.77 20.87
CA LEU A 146 5.38 14.22 21.95
C LEU A 146 5.63 13.13 22.99
N CYS A 147 4.65 12.26 23.28
CA CYS A 147 4.87 11.08 24.10
C CYS A 147 5.87 10.12 23.43
N THR A 148 5.77 9.94 22.11
CA THR A 148 6.73 9.13 21.35
C THR A 148 8.13 9.75 21.40
N THR A 149 8.28 11.04 21.12
CA THR A 149 9.56 11.76 21.26
C THR A 149 10.13 11.65 22.68
N SER A 150 9.29 11.78 23.70
CA SER A 150 9.71 11.65 25.10
C SER A 150 10.18 10.23 25.44
N LEU A 151 9.50 9.21 24.92
CA LEU A 151 9.91 7.81 25.07
C LEU A 151 11.30 7.56 24.49
N PHE A 152 11.58 8.09 23.29
CA PHE A 152 12.89 8.01 22.65
C PHE A 152 13.98 8.70 23.47
N ASN A 153 13.66 9.84 24.07
CA ASN A 153 14.61 10.60 24.88
C ASN A 153 14.83 10.02 26.27
N ILE A 154 13.84 9.38 26.91
CA ILE A 154 13.95 8.86 28.29
C ILE A 154 14.55 7.45 28.34
N GLN A 155 14.27 6.61 27.34
CA GLN A 155 14.70 5.22 27.34
C GLN A 155 16.23 5.01 27.54
N PRO A 156 17.15 5.81 26.95
CA PRO A 156 18.59 5.58 27.08
C PRO A 156 19.07 5.80 28.51
N MET A 157 18.49 6.80 29.20
CA MET A 157 18.73 7.05 30.62
C MET A 157 18.22 5.90 31.47
N VAL A 158 16.99 5.44 31.24
CA VAL A 158 16.44 4.28 31.98
C VAL A 158 17.32 3.04 31.77
N SER A 159 17.74 2.78 30.54
CA SER A 159 18.62 1.65 30.22
C SER A 159 19.98 1.78 30.89
N SER A 160 20.55 2.98 30.92
CA SER A 160 21.81 3.25 31.63
C SER A 160 21.66 3.05 33.15
N ILE A 161 20.55 3.46 33.75
CA ILE A 161 20.30 3.25 35.19
C ILE A 161 20.16 1.76 35.52
N VAL A 162 19.40 1.01 34.71
CA VAL A 162 19.23 -0.45 34.89
C VAL A 162 20.57 -1.17 34.77
N GLU A 163 21.37 -0.82 33.75
CA GLU A 163 22.70 -1.41 33.53
C GLU A 163 23.68 -1.04 34.65
N TYR A 164 23.61 0.19 35.16
CA TYR A 164 24.42 0.63 36.30
C TYR A 164 24.07 -0.12 37.59
N MET A 165 22.78 -0.34 37.86
CA MET A 165 22.31 -1.09 39.04
C MET A 165 22.61 -2.59 38.93
N GLY A 166 22.57 -3.15 37.72
CA GLY A 166 22.76 -4.56 37.46
C GLY A 166 24.22 -5.01 37.34
N ARG A 167 25.19 -4.08 37.33
CA ARG A 167 26.61 -4.43 37.13
C ARG A 167 27.19 -5.23 38.29
N GLN A 168 27.86 -6.34 37.97
CA GLN A 168 28.57 -7.16 38.95
C GLN A 168 29.97 -6.59 39.26
N ASP A 169 30.71 -6.16 38.23
CA ASP A 169 32.02 -5.52 38.40
C ASP A 169 31.89 -3.99 38.53
N LYS A 170 32.24 -3.49 39.72
CA LYS A 170 32.18 -2.05 40.03
C LYS A 170 33.44 -1.27 39.63
N GLU A 171 34.50 -1.97 39.24
CA GLU A 171 35.80 -1.37 38.88
C GLU A 171 35.88 -0.97 37.39
N GLU A 172 35.04 -1.52 36.52
CA GLU A 172 34.99 -1.13 35.10
C GLU A 172 34.33 0.24 34.91
N GLU A 173 34.87 1.07 33.99
CA GLU A 173 34.28 2.36 33.63
C GLU A 173 32.90 2.18 32.97
N PHE A 174 31.87 2.76 33.57
CA PHE A 174 30.51 2.66 33.08
C PHE A 174 30.30 3.50 31.80
N LYS A 175 29.82 2.86 30.73
CA LYS A 175 29.48 3.53 29.47
C LYS A 175 28.02 4.03 29.51
N TYR A 176 27.84 5.33 29.63
CA TYR A 176 26.51 5.94 29.57
C TYR A 176 25.93 5.86 28.14
N LYS A 177 24.64 5.52 28.01
CA LYS A 177 23.93 5.53 26.73
C LYS A 177 23.33 6.91 26.48
N LEU A 178 23.51 7.40 25.25
CA LEU A 178 22.94 8.66 24.77
C LEU A 178 21.73 8.40 23.87
N PRO A 179 20.76 9.34 23.76
CA PRO A 179 19.61 9.23 22.86
C PRO A 179 19.94 8.98 21.40
N PHE A 180 20.96 9.67 20.90
CA PHE A 180 21.39 9.61 19.50
C PHE A 180 22.89 9.37 19.41
N ILE A 181 23.28 8.67 18.36
CA ILE A 181 24.69 8.42 18.04
C ILE A 181 25.29 9.71 17.48
N MET A 182 26.18 10.33 18.25
CA MET A 182 26.88 11.57 17.91
C MET A 182 28.33 11.47 18.41
N TYR A 183 29.24 12.17 17.74
CA TYR A 183 30.64 12.27 18.16
C TYR A 183 30.91 13.61 18.85
N TYR A 184 31.56 13.54 20.01
CA TYR A 184 31.97 14.69 20.80
C TYR A 184 33.50 14.82 20.86
N TYR A 185 34.01 16.05 20.83
CA TYR A 185 35.45 16.31 20.94
C TYR A 185 35.97 16.15 22.38
N TYR A 186 35.07 16.18 23.36
CA TYR A 186 35.36 16.05 24.78
C TYR A 186 34.92 14.67 25.29
N ASN A 187 35.47 14.23 26.42
CA ASN A 187 35.17 12.91 26.98
C ASN A 187 33.77 12.87 27.62
N GLU A 188 32.81 12.34 26.88
CA GLU A 188 31.41 12.13 27.26
C GLU A 188 31.21 11.10 28.38
N ARG A 189 32.27 10.42 28.85
CA ARG A 189 32.22 9.51 30.00
C ARG A 189 32.22 10.23 31.35
N GLN A 190 32.63 11.50 31.39
CA GLN A 190 32.56 12.28 32.63
C GLN A 190 31.10 12.66 32.94
N PRO A 191 30.59 12.46 34.17
CA PRO A 191 29.17 12.66 34.50
C PRO A 191 28.61 14.03 34.13
N VAL A 192 29.40 15.10 34.33
CA VAL A 192 28.97 16.48 34.03
C VAL A 192 28.85 16.70 32.52
N LEU A 193 29.84 16.21 31.76
CA LEU A 193 29.86 16.34 30.30
C LEU A 193 28.79 15.44 29.67
N TYR A 194 28.55 14.25 30.20
CA TYR A 194 27.44 13.38 29.81
C TYR A 194 26.09 14.09 29.97
N LEU A 195 25.81 14.65 31.15
CA LEU A 195 24.56 15.36 31.42
C LEU A 195 24.37 16.55 30.47
N PHE A 196 25.45 17.25 30.15
CA PHE A 196 25.45 18.34 29.18
C PHE A 196 25.11 17.84 27.76
N SER A 197 25.80 16.81 27.26
CA SER A 197 25.52 16.20 25.94
C SER A 197 24.08 15.67 25.87
N TYR A 198 23.63 14.98 26.92
CA TYR A 198 22.29 14.43 27.00
C TYR A 198 21.22 15.52 26.94
N PHE A 199 21.41 16.60 27.72
CA PHE A 199 20.50 17.75 27.70
C PHE A 199 20.42 18.38 26.31
N LEU A 200 21.56 18.58 25.63
CA LEU A 200 21.60 19.12 24.28
C LEU A 200 20.87 18.22 23.28
N GLN A 201 21.13 16.91 23.30
CA GLN A 201 20.45 15.94 22.44
C GLN A 201 18.94 15.91 22.67
N CYS A 202 18.48 15.98 23.92
CA CYS A 202 17.06 16.03 24.22
C CYS A 202 16.41 17.31 23.69
N MET A 203 17.06 18.46 23.88
CA MET A 203 16.59 19.74 23.35
C MET A 203 16.53 19.71 21.81
N GLY A 204 17.58 19.21 21.15
CA GLY A 204 17.61 19.01 19.70
C GLY A 204 16.49 18.10 19.20
N GLY A 205 16.26 16.97 19.87
CA GLY A 205 15.17 16.03 19.56
C GLY A 205 13.79 16.70 19.64
N PHE A 206 13.51 17.46 20.71
CA PHE A 206 12.25 18.19 20.84
C PHE A 206 12.09 19.29 19.79
N TYR A 207 13.15 20.05 19.48
CA TYR A 207 13.10 21.08 18.44
C TYR A 207 12.75 20.50 17.07
N MET A 208 13.38 19.38 16.69
CA MET A 208 13.04 18.67 15.45
C MET A 208 11.60 18.19 15.45
N SER A 209 11.13 17.61 16.55
CA SER A 209 9.73 17.19 16.68
C SER A 209 8.73 18.34 16.60
N TYR A 210 9.05 19.53 17.13
CA TYR A 210 8.18 20.69 17.01
C TYR A 210 8.08 21.21 15.57
N LEU A 211 9.18 21.20 14.81
CA LEU A 211 9.17 21.55 13.38
C LEU A 211 8.36 20.55 12.57
N PHE A 212 8.63 19.27 12.78
CA PHE A 212 7.95 18.18 12.08
C PHE A 212 6.44 18.24 12.30
N LEU A 213 6.03 18.25 13.56
CA LEU A 213 4.63 18.25 13.97
C LEU A 213 3.95 19.57 13.59
N GLY A 214 4.61 20.70 13.79
CA GLY A 214 4.07 22.01 13.44
C GLY A 214 3.73 22.14 11.96
N GLY A 215 4.59 21.63 11.07
CA GLY A 215 4.35 21.61 9.63
C GLY A 215 3.16 20.75 9.22
N ASP A 216 3.09 19.51 9.72
CA ASP A 216 2.01 18.57 9.36
C ASP A 216 0.66 19.01 9.90
N LEU A 217 0.62 19.47 11.16
CA LEU A 217 -0.63 19.98 11.75
C LEU A 217 -1.12 21.24 11.01
N LEU A 218 -0.20 22.10 10.56
CA LEU A 218 -0.58 23.29 9.79
C LEU A 218 -1.18 22.89 8.43
N LEU A 219 -0.53 21.97 7.70
CA LEU A 219 -1.07 21.44 6.44
C LEU A 219 -2.47 20.86 6.64
N MET A 220 -2.64 19.94 7.60
CA MET A 220 -3.93 19.29 7.87
C MET A 220 -5.00 20.30 8.26
N THR A 221 -4.65 21.31 9.06
CA THR A 221 -5.59 22.37 9.47
C THR A 221 -6.01 23.22 8.27
N LEU A 222 -5.10 23.59 7.38
CA LEU A 222 -5.42 24.39 6.19
C LEU A 222 -6.31 23.62 5.21
N VAL A 223 -6.01 22.35 4.96
CA VAL A 223 -6.84 21.49 4.09
C VAL A 223 -8.23 21.30 4.70
N HIS A 224 -8.31 21.09 6.02
CA HIS A 224 -9.59 20.97 6.73
C HIS A 224 -10.42 22.26 6.68
N LEU A 225 -9.77 23.43 6.76
CA LEU A 225 -10.44 24.72 6.55
C LEU A 225 -10.94 24.88 5.11
N VAL A 226 -10.14 24.50 4.12
CA VAL A 226 -10.57 24.51 2.72
C VAL A 226 -11.78 23.59 2.49
N ASN A 227 -11.78 22.39 3.09
CA ASN A 227 -12.91 21.46 3.02
C ASN A 227 -14.19 22.08 3.58
N MET A 228 -14.10 22.81 4.70
CA MET A 228 -15.24 23.57 5.25
C MET A 228 -15.79 24.58 4.23
N HIS A 229 -14.91 25.30 3.53
CA HIS A 229 -15.32 26.28 2.52
C HIS A 229 -15.98 25.63 1.30
N PHE A 230 -15.51 24.46 0.87
CA PHE A 230 -16.16 23.69 -0.20
C PHE A 230 -17.53 23.17 0.22
N GLU A 231 -17.67 22.60 1.43
CA GLU A 231 -18.95 22.10 1.93
C GLU A 231 -19.99 23.24 2.08
N TYR A 232 -19.56 24.40 2.57
CA TYR A 232 -20.40 25.60 2.61
C TYR A 232 -20.87 26.00 1.21
N LEU A 233 -19.96 26.04 0.24
CA LEU A 233 -20.28 26.42 -1.14
C LEU A 233 -21.28 25.45 -1.79
N ILE A 234 -21.10 24.13 -1.60
CA ILE A 234 -22.02 23.09 -2.08
C ILE A 234 -23.45 23.38 -1.60
N ARG A 235 -23.62 23.54 -0.30
CA ARG A 235 -24.94 23.81 0.29
C ARG A 235 -25.54 25.11 -0.20
N ARG A 236 -24.70 26.14 -0.35
CA ARG A 236 -25.16 27.43 -0.82
C ARG A 236 -25.67 27.34 -2.25
N ILE A 237 -24.99 26.59 -3.13
CA ILE A 237 -25.42 26.32 -4.50
C ILE A 237 -26.73 25.52 -4.50
N GLU A 238 -26.83 24.44 -3.72
CA GLU A 238 -28.05 23.61 -3.63
C GLU A 238 -29.26 24.38 -3.11
N SER A 239 -29.04 25.36 -2.24
CA SER A 239 -30.11 26.21 -1.69
C SER A 239 -30.66 27.25 -2.68
N LEU A 240 -30.02 27.45 -3.83
CA LEU A 240 -30.46 28.43 -4.82
C LEU A 240 -31.82 28.05 -5.40
N GLN A 241 -32.75 29.00 -5.38
CA GLN A 241 -34.04 28.90 -6.05
C GLN A 241 -34.06 29.96 -7.16
N PRO A 242 -33.67 29.60 -8.40
CA PRO A 242 -33.65 30.54 -9.50
C PRO A 242 -35.08 30.92 -9.92
N THR A 243 -35.20 32.10 -10.50
CA THR A 243 -36.44 32.72 -10.95
C THR A 243 -36.42 32.95 -12.46
N GLU A 244 -37.49 33.50 -13.05
CA GLU A 244 -37.47 33.85 -14.49
C GLU A 244 -36.61 35.10 -14.79
N ASP A 245 -36.20 35.85 -13.75
CA ASP A 245 -35.33 37.03 -13.87
C ASP A 245 -33.84 36.62 -13.92
N SER A 246 -33.32 36.54 -15.15
CA SER A 246 -31.94 36.14 -15.38
C SER A 246 -30.92 37.07 -14.73
N ASP A 247 -31.15 38.38 -14.68
CA ASP A 247 -30.11 39.32 -14.22
C ASP A 247 -30.00 39.27 -12.69
N LYS A 248 -31.12 39.08 -11.99
CA LYS A 248 -31.13 38.82 -10.55
C LYS A 248 -30.43 37.51 -10.20
N ASP A 249 -30.71 36.43 -10.94
CA ASP A 249 -30.11 35.12 -10.66
C ASP A 249 -28.61 35.07 -11.00
N LEU A 250 -28.19 35.75 -12.07
CA LEU A 250 -26.77 35.87 -12.41
C LEU A 250 -25.99 36.70 -11.39
N ASN A 251 -26.61 37.73 -10.81
CA ASN A 251 -26.03 38.51 -9.71
C ASN A 251 -25.87 37.68 -8.42
N LEU A 252 -26.67 36.63 -8.24
CA LEU A 252 -26.52 35.66 -7.13
C LEU A 252 -25.46 34.60 -7.43
N LEU A 253 -25.36 34.13 -8.68
CA LEU A 253 -24.42 33.10 -9.11
C LEU A 253 -22.98 33.61 -9.19
N GLY A 254 -22.77 34.83 -9.70
CA GLY A 254 -21.45 35.42 -9.92
C GLY A 254 -20.53 35.33 -8.68
N PRO A 255 -20.97 35.80 -7.50
CA PRO A 255 -20.19 35.69 -6.27
C PRO A 255 -19.82 34.26 -5.87
N LEU A 256 -20.69 33.27 -6.11
CA LEU A 256 -20.43 31.85 -5.78
C LEU A 256 -19.35 31.26 -6.69
N VAL A 257 -19.38 31.60 -7.98
CA VAL A 257 -18.36 31.17 -8.94
C VAL A 257 -17.01 31.82 -8.62
N THR A 258 -17.00 33.12 -8.29
CA THR A 258 -15.78 33.80 -7.83
C THR A 258 -15.24 33.15 -6.56
N TYR A 259 -16.11 32.84 -5.60
CA TYR A 259 -15.73 32.15 -4.37
C TYR A 259 -15.13 30.75 -4.64
N HIS A 260 -15.72 29.97 -5.55
CA HIS A 260 -15.18 28.68 -5.99
C HIS A 260 -13.75 28.82 -6.54
N LEU A 261 -13.53 29.80 -7.43
CA LEU A 261 -12.21 30.05 -8.02
C LEU A 261 -11.17 30.46 -6.98
N GLU A 262 -11.57 31.22 -5.96
CA GLU A 262 -10.70 31.59 -4.85
C GLU A 262 -10.34 30.40 -3.96
N ILE A 263 -11.28 29.52 -3.63
CA ILE A 263 -10.97 28.29 -2.87
C ILE A 263 -9.97 27.42 -3.64
N LEU A 264 -10.17 27.26 -4.96
CA LEU A 264 -9.25 26.54 -5.83
C LEU A 264 -7.85 27.16 -5.85
N ASP A 265 -7.75 28.48 -5.78
CA ASP A 265 -6.49 29.20 -5.66
C ASP A 265 -5.81 28.97 -4.29
N TYR A 266 -6.58 28.85 -3.20
CA TYR A 266 -6.04 28.44 -1.90
C TYR A 266 -5.44 27.04 -1.96
N VAL A 267 -6.14 26.07 -2.58
CA VAL A 267 -5.62 24.69 -2.73
C VAL A 267 -4.31 24.69 -3.52
N LYS A 268 -4.24 25.41 -4.64
CA LYS A 268 -3.01 25.50 -5.45
C LYS A 268 -1.83 26.06 -4.67
N LYS A 269 -2.06 27.08 -3.83
CA LYS A 269 -1.01 27.67 -2.98
C LYS A 269 -0.60 26.73 -1.85
N ILE A 270 -1.54 25.99 -1.25
CA ILE A 270 -1.24 24.94 -0.26
C ILE A 270 -0.38 23.85 -0.90
N ASP A 271 -0.79 23.35 -2.07
CA ASP A 271 -0.08 22.32 -2.82
C ASP A 271 1.35 22.77 -3.19
N ALA A 272 1.50 23.97 -3.76
CA ALA A 272 2.81 24.51 -4.10
C ALA A 272 3.72 24.69 -2.86
N THR A 273 3.16 24.96 -1.68
CA THR A 273 3.93 25.14 -0.45
C THR A 273 4.33 23.79 0.19
N PHE A 274 3.45 22.80 0.18
CA PHE A 274 3.63 21.56 0.93
C PHE A 274 3.95 20.32 0.10
N SER A 275 3.87 20.37 -1.23
CA SER A 275 4.08 19.22 -2.12
C SER A 275 5.41 18.48 -1.86
N LEU A 276 6.52 19.21 -1.68
CA LEU A 276 7.82 18.63 -1.33
C LEU A 276 7.83 18.05 0.09
N SER A 277 7.22 18.75 1.05
CA SER A 277 7.09 18.28 2.44
C SER A 277 6.32 16.97 2.52
N ILE A 278 5.23 16.85 1.76
CA ILE A 278 4.43 15.64 1.68
C ILE A 278 5.26 14.49 1.11
N LEU A 279 5.94 14.69 -0.03
CA LEU A 279 6.81 13.67 -0.63
C LEU A 279 7.86 13.15 0.36
N LEU A 280 8.56 14.05 1.05
CA LEU A 280 9.58 13.68 2.03
C LEU A 280 8.99 12.89 3.20
N ASN A 281 7.75 13.18 3.61
CA ASN A 281 7.06 12.43 4.64
C ASN A 281 6.76 10.98 4.22
N TYR A 282 6.34 10.77 2.97
CA TYR A 282 6.14 9.43 2.42
C TYR A 282 7.46 8.67 2.32
N ILE A 283 8.50 9.27 1.72
CA ILE A 283 9.82 8.63 1.60
C ILE A 283 10.38 8.25 2.99
N ALA A 284 10.29 9.16 3.97
CA ALA A 284 10.75 8.89 5.33
C ALA A 284 9.98 7.73 5.98
N SER A 285 8.68 7.62 5.71
CA SER A 285 7.84 6.52 6.22
C SER A 285 8.22 5.18 5.58
N CYS A 286 8.47 5.15 4.27
CA CYS A 286 8.93 3.95 3.58
C CYS A 286 10.32 3.51 4.06
N LEU A 287 11.26 4.47 4.19
CA LEU A 287 12.59 4.20 4.74
C LEU A 287 12.52 3.67 6.18
N CYS A 288 11.68 4.28 7.03
CA CYS A 288 11.46 3.81 8.38
C CYS A 288 10.95 2.35 8.43
N LEU A 289 9.99 2.01 7.56
CA LEU A 289 9.45 0.65 7.48
C LEU A 289 10.54 -0.34 7.05
N CYS A 290 11.34 0.01 6.03
CA CYS A 290 12.44 -0.82 5.54
C CYS A 290 13.51 -1.05 6.61
N LEU A 291 13.92 0.02 7.31
CA LEU A 291 14.97 -0.05 8.33
C LEU A 291 14.49 -0.72 9.62
N LEU A 292 13.21 -0.58 10.00
CA LEU A 292 12.62 -1.38 11.09
C LEU A 292 12.65 -2.88 10.75
N GLY A 293 12.26 -3.24 9.53
CA GLY A 293 12.35 -4.63 9.06
C GLY A 293 13.77 -5.16 9.23
N LEU A 294 14.75 -4.38 8.77
CA LEU A 294 16.18 -4.70 8.90
C LEU A 294 16.63 -4.84 10.37
N GLN A 295 16.15 -4.02 11.29
CA GLN A 295 16.47 -4.08 12.72
C GLN A 295 15.90 -5.33 13.40
N ILE A 296 14.67 -5.71 13.08
CA ILE A 296 14.04 -6.95 13.57
C ILE A 296 14.81 -8.17 13.06
N VAL A 297 15.12 -8.15 11.76
CA VAL A 297 15.94 -9.15 11.07
C VAL A 297 17.27 -9.28 11.83
N MET A 298 18.04 -8.20 11.94
CA MET A 298 19.41 -8.22 12.51
C MET A 298 19.50 -8.53 14.01
N GLY A 299 18.41 -8.95 14.67
CA GLY A 299 18.45 -9.40 16.07
C GLY A 299 18.65 -8.27 17.07
N SER A 300 18.15 -7.06 16.75
CA SER A 300 18.20 -5.94 17.68
C SER A 300 17.46 -6.24 18.98
N ASP A 301 17.88 -5.57 20.05
CA ASP A 301 17.25 -5.71 21.35
C ASP A 301 15.77 -5.32 21.28
N LEU A 302 14.94 -6.03 22.06
CA LEU A 302 13.48 -5.82 22.09
C LEU A 302 13.10 -4.35 22.31
N VAL A 303 13.89 -3.61 23.08
CA VAL A 303 13.62 -2.20 23.37
C VAL A 303 13.83 -1.33 22.14
N THR A 304 14.89 -1.55 21.37
CA THR A 304 15.14 -0.90 20.08
C THR A 304 14.07 -1.22 19.04
N VAL A 305 13.62 -2.48 18.95
CA VAL A 305 12.50 -2.87 18.08
C VAL A 305 11.22 -2.12 18.45
N VAL A 306 10.88 -2.07 19.74
CA VAL A 306 9.68 -1.38 20.25
C VAL A 306 9.73 0.13 19.94
N LYS A 307 10.89 0.77 20.07
CA LYS A 307 11.07 2.17 19.69
C LYS A 307 10.78 2.40 18.22
N PHE A 308 11.41 1.64 17.33
CA PHE A 308 11.23 1.81 15.89
C PHE A 308 9.80 1.48 15.45
N PHE A 309 9.16 0.51 16.10
CA PHE A 309 7.74 0.25 15.89
C PHE A 309 6.87 1.44 16.32
N ALA A 310 7.12 2.04 17.48
CA ALA A 310 6.43 3.24 17.92
C ALA A 310 6.65 4.43 16.96
N PHE A 311 7.86 4.56 16.41
CA PHE A 311 8.18 5.58 15.41
C PHE A 311 7.47 5.32 14.07
N LEU A 312 7.41 4.08 13.61
CA LEU A 312 6.64 3.69 12.42
C LEU A 312 5.15 4.00 12.61
N VAL A 313 4.56 3.60 13.74
CA VAL A 313 3.15 3.91 14.02
C VAL A 313 2.93 5.42 14.03
N SER A 314 3.85 6.19 14.63
CA SER A 314 3.81 7.64 14.60
C SER A 314 3.83 8.21 13.19
N THR A 315 4.77 7.82 12.33
CA THR A 315 4.85 8.33 10.95
C THR A 315 3.66 7.91 10.10
N MET A 316 3.21 6.65 10.21
CA MET A 316 2.02 6.14 9.53
C MET A 316 0.76 6.96 9.86
N VAL A 317 0.58 7.33 11.12
CA VAL A 317 -0.56 8.14 11.55
C VAL A 317 -0.57 9.51 10.84
N HIS A 318 0.58 10.18 10.74
CA HIS A 318 0.68 11.47 10.02
C HIS A 318 0.33 11.32 8.54
N VAL A 319 0.91 10.33 7.85
CA VAL A 319 0.65 10.10 6.43
C VAL A 319 -0.83 9.72 6.20
N TYR A 320 -1.41 8.88 7.06
CA TYR A 320 -2.82 8.52 7.01
C TYR A 320 -3.73 9.75 7.06
N TYR A 321 -3.52 10.65 8.02
CA TYR A 321 -4.39 11.82 8.17
C TYR A 321 -4.24 12.83 7.05
N ILE A 322 -3.01 13.07 6.56
CA ILE A 322 -2.79 13.88 5.35
C ILE A 322 -3.57 13.30 4.17
N SER A 323 -3.54 11.98 4.00
CA SER A 323 -4.25 11.27 2.93
C SER A 323 -5.76 11.31 3.09
N HIS A 324 -6.25 11.18 4.32
CA HIS A 324 -7.68 11.24 4.62
C HIS A 324 -8.27 12.63 4.35
N PHE A 325 -7.61 13.69 4.81
CA PHE A 325 -8.05 15.07 4.53
C PHE A 325 -7.89 15.42 3.05
N GLY A 326 -6.86 14.89 2.37
CA GLY A 326 -6.70 14.99 0.91
C GLY A 326 -7.82 14.29 0.14
N ASN A 327 -8.30 13.13 0.60
CA ASN A 327 -9.45 12.46 -0.02
C ASN A 327 -10.73 13.27 0.14
N ASN A 328 -10.99 13.78 1.35
CA ASN A 328 -12.16 14.63 1.60
C ASN A 328 -12.14 15.89 0.72
N LEU A 329 -10.96 16.45 0.42
CA LEU A 329 -10.78 17.57 -0.49
C LEU A 329 -11.20 17.22 -1.92
N ILE A 330 -10.81 16.04 -2.40
CA ILE A 330 -11.21 15.53 -3.72
C ILE A 330 -12.73 15.37 -3.76
N ASP A 331 -13.31 14.65 -2.79
CA ASP A 331 -14.74 14.34 -2.73
C ASP A 331 -15.61 15.61 -2.68
N LEU A 332 -15.24 16.58 -1.84
CA LEU A 332 -15.95 17.86 -1.73
C LEU A 332 -15.75 18.72 -2.98
N SER A 333 -14.56 18.72 -3.58
CA SER A 333 -14.35 19.48 -4.81
C SER A 333 -15.14 18.91 -5.99
N THR A 334 -15.29 17.57 -6.10
CA THR A 334 -16.15 16.94 -7.10
C THR A 334 -17.62 17.26 -6.86
N GLY A 335 -18.04 17.27 -5.58
CA GLY A 335 -19.43 17.51 -5.18
C GLY A 335 -19.98 18.90 -5.57
N ILE A 336 -19.13 19.88 -5.88
CA ILE A 336 -19.57 21.18 -6.41
C ILE A 336 -20.24 21.03 -7.77
N SER A 337 -19.75 20.11 -8.62
CA SER A 337 -20.36 19.85 -9.92
C SER A 337 -21.77 19.29 -9.75
N ASP A 338 -21.92 18.33 -8.82
CA ASP A 338 -23.20 17.74 -8.46
C ASP A 338 -24.14 18.79 -7.86
N ALA A 339 -23.64 19.68 -7.01
CA ALA A 339 -24.43 20.77 -6.43
C ALA A 339 -25.02 21.70 -7.50
N PHE A 340 -24.21 22.11 -8.48
CA PHE A 340 -24.69 22.90 -9.61
C PHE A 340 -25.69 22.14 -10.48
N TYR A 341 -25.61 20.82 -10.55
CA TYR A 341 -26.57 20.01 -11.30
C TYR A 341 -27.89 19.80 -10.53
N ASN A 342 -27.83 19.62 -9.21
CA ASN A 342 -28.95 19.24 -8.36
C ASN A 342 -29.87 20.40 -7.98
N HIS A 343 -29.38 21.65 -7.98
CA HIS A 343 -30.24 22.80 -7.73
C HIS A 343 -31.27 22.97 -8.88
N PRO A 344 -32.45 23.57 -8.64
CA PRO A 344 -33.55 23.63 -9.61
C PRO A 344 -33.32 24.61 -10.80
N TRP A 345 -32.21 24.46 -11.52
CA TRP A 345 -31.80 25.28 -12.66
C TRP A 345 -32.76 25.26 -13.85
N TYR A 346 -33.60 24.22 -13.95
CA TYR A 346 -34.62 24.10 -15.00
C TYR A 346 -35.77 25.11 -14.84
N ASN A 347 -35.94 25.68 -13.64
CA ASN A 347 -36.88 26.78 -13.40
C ASN A 347 -36.30 28.16 -13.76
N ALA A 348 -35.01 28.22 -14.09
CA ALA A 348 -34.32 29.46 -14.41
C ALA A 348 -34.52 29.87 -15.88
N ASN A 349 -34.28 31.14 -16.16
CA ASN A 349 -34.21 31.65 -17.52
C ASN A 349 -33.08 30.97 -18.34
N TYR A 350 -33.26 30.78 -19.65
CA TYR A 350 -32.28 30.15 -20.54
C TYR A 350 -30.87 30.77 -20.46
N LYS A 351 -30.78 32.08 -20.21
CA LYS A 351 -29.50 32.80 -20.06
C LYS A 351 -28.74 32.35 -18.82
N TYR A 352 -29.42 32.08 -17.71
CA TYR A 352 -28.83 31.52 -16.49
C TYR A 352 -28.37 30.07 -16.72
N SER A 353 -29.24 29.21 -17.28
CA SER A 353 -28.93 27.80 -17.52
C SER A 353 -27.73 27.62 -18.46
N ARG A 354 -27.58 28.50 -19.46
CA ARG A 354 -26.41 28.52 -20.34
C ARG A 354 -25.12 28.93 -19.61
N MET A 355 -25.20 29.79 -18.59
CA MET A 355 -24.03 30.24 -17.82
C MET A 355 -23.51 29.19 -16.84
N LEU A 356 -24.35 28.25 -16.39
CA LEU A 356 -23.96 27.15 -15.49
C LEU A 356 -22.98 26.13 -16.11
N VAL A 357 -22.93 26.04 -17.44
CA VAL A 357 -22.06 25.09 -18.15
C VAL A 357 -20.59 25.27 -17.76
N LEU A 358 -20.13 26.52 -17.64
CA LEU A 358 -18.72 26.82 -17.33
C LEU A 358 -18.35 26.47 -15.88
N PRO A 359 -19.11 26.87 -14.84
CA PRO A 359 -18.89 26.42 -13.47
C PRO A 359 -18.92 24.90 -13.30
N ILE A 360 -19.87 24.20 -13.93
CA ILE A 360 -19.98 22.73 -13.89
C ILE A 360 -18.74 22.09 -14.51
N ALA A 361 -18.37 22.51 -15.73
CA ALA A 361 -17.19 21.99 -16.41
C ALA A 361 -15.89 22.29 -15.64
N ARG A 362 -15.82 23.43 -14.94
CA ARG A 362 -14.69 23.74 -14.07
C ARG A 362 -14.67 22.85 -12.83
N ALA A 363 -15.82 22.60 -12.19
CA ALA A 363 -15.93 21.77 -10.99
C ALA A 363 -15.60 20.29 -11.23
N GLN A 364 -15.84 19.78 -12.45
CA GLN A 364 -15.42 18.43 -12.87
C GLN A 364 -13.90 18.21 -12.82
N ARG A 365 -13.10 19.29 -12.86
CA ARG A 365 -11.67 19.25 -12.56
C ARG A 365 -11.46 19.49 -11.06
N TYR A 366 -11.51 18.40 -10.29
CA TYR A 366 -11.42 18.45 -8.83
C TYR A 366 -10.09 19.01 -8.33
N ALA A 367 -10.14 19.60 -7.14
CA ALA A 367 -8.99 20.06 -6.40
C ALA A 367 -8.33 18.89 -5.68
N HIS A 368 -7.01 18.79 -5.76
CA HIS A 368 -6.23 17.76 -5.10
C HIS A 368 -4.88 18.33 -4.65
N LEU A 369 -4.20 17.59 -3.77
CA LEU A 369 -2.80 17.84 -3.43
C LEU A 369 -1.94 16.81 -4.15
N THR A 370 -0.68 17.12 -4.39
CA THR A 370 0.31 16.25 -5.04
C THR A 370 1.55 16.08 -4.16
N ALA A 371 2.13 14.88 -4.19
CA ALA A 371 3.49 14.66 -3.69
C ALA A 371 4.49 15.07 -4.79
N PHE A 372 4.88 16.34 -4.83
CA PHE A 372 5.84 16.90 -5.80
C PHE A 372 5.57 16.45 -7.25
N GLN A 373 4.28 16.43 -7.66
CA GLN A 373 3.81 15.98 -8.98
C GLN A 373 3.97 14.49 -9.31
N PHE A 374 4.49 13.65 -8.41
CA PHE A 374 4.59 12.19 -8.64
C PHE A 374 3.24 11.50 -8.61
N PHE A 375 2.44 11.78 -7.59
CA PHE A 375 1.10 11.20 -7.41
C PHE A 375 0.19 12.13 -6.61
N GLU A 376 -1.12 11.95 -6.79
CA GLU A 376 -2.16 12.68 -6.07
C GLU A 376 -2.32 12.14 -4.65
N ILE A 377 -2.55 13.00 -3.67
CA ILE A 377 -2.73 12.61 -2.28
C ILE A 377 -4.17 12.18 -2.03
N SER A 378 -4.35 10.89 -1.80
CA SER A 378 -5.65 10.28 -1.52
C SER A 378 -5.49 9.08 -0.59
N MET A 379 -6.61 8.55 -0.09
CA MET A 379 -6.60 7.29 0.65
C MET A 379 -6.11 6.11 -0.20
N HIS A 380 -6.28 6.19 -1.52
CA HIS A 380 -5.71 5.22 -2.46
C HIS A 380 -4.17 5.26 -2.42
N SER A 381 -3.58 6.46 -2.48
CA SER A 381 -2.12 6.65 -2.45
C SER A 381 -1.49 6.25 -1.11
N PHE A 382 -2.18 6.46 0.02
CA PHE A 382 -1.73 5.92 1.32
C PHE A 382 -1.58 4.39 1.31
N LYS A 383 -2.52 3.71 0.66
CA LYS A 383 -2.55 2.25 0.57
C LYS A 383 -1.46 1.73 -0.38
N SER A 384 -1.11 2.48 -1.43
CA SER A 384 -0.11 2.07 -2.42
C SER A 384 1.34 2.36 -2.01
N VAL A 385 1.62 3.53 -1.42
CA VAL A 385 3.01 4.04 -1.24
C VAL A 385 3.78 3.37 -0.09
N ASN A 386 3.12 2.68 0.86
CA ASN A 386 3.82 1.96 1.93
C ASN A 386 4.53 0.67 1.45
N MET A 387 4.81 0.57 0.15
CA MET A 387 5.62 -0.45 -0.49
C MET A 387 6.92 0.19 -1.08
N PRO A 388 8.07 -0.49 -1.10
CA PRO A 388 9.40 0.15 -1.03
C PRO A 388 9.98 0.70 -2.36
N PHE A 389 10.46 1.95 -2.30
CA PHE A 389 11.02 2.82 -3.37
C PHE A 389 12.25 2.30 -4.17
N ALA A 390 12.94 1.24 -3.72
CA ALA A 390 14.10 0.66 -4.43
C ALA A 390 13.74 0.06 -5.81
N PHE A 391 12.45 -0.10 -6.07
CA PHE A 391 11.85 -0.68 -7.27
C PHE A 391 11.87 0.24 -8.51
N GLN A 392 11.88 1.57 -8.31
CA GLN A 392 11.64 2.55 -9.37
C GLN A 392 12.81 2.66 -10.39
N GLN A 393 14.06 2.58 -9.91
CA GLN A 393 15.25 2.74 -10.76
C GLN A 393 15.50 1.52 -11.68
N LEU A 394 15.16 0.32 -11.20
CA LEU A 394 15.38 -0.94 -11.95
C LEU A 394 14.31 -1.16 -13.03
N CYS A 395 13.09 -0.66 -12.81
CA CYS A 395 11.98 -0.79 -13.75
C CYS A 395 12.12 0.08 -15.00
N PHE A 396 12.75 1.27 -14.90
CA PHE A 396 12.99 2.15 -16.06
C PHE A 396 13.89 1.47 -17.11
N GLU A 397 14.92 0.76 -16.67
CA GLU A 397 15.83 -0.03 -17.52
C GLU A 397 15.11 -1.27 -18.12
N LEU A 398 14.25 -1.94 -17.35
CA LEU A 398 13.53 -3.15 -17.79
C LEU A 398 12.38 -2.85 -18.77
N GLN A 399 11.68 -1.74 -18.59
CA GLN A 399 10.58 -1.31 -19.46
C GLN A 399 11.08 -0.92 -20.86
N LEU A 400 12.30 -0.39 -20.96
CA LEU A 400 13.03 -0.18 -22.20
C LEU A 400 13.41 -1.50 -22.89
N SER A 401 13.74 -2.56 -22.14
CA SER A 401 14.09 -3.86 -22.72
C SER A 401 12.87 -4.65 -23.24
N LEU A 402 11.76 -4.68 -22.50
CA LEU A 402 10.60 -5.54 -22.81
C LEU A 402 9.73 -5.01 -23.96
N LYS A 403 9.76 -3.70 -24.24
CA LYS A 403 9.02 -3.10 -25.36
C LYS A 403 9.55 -3.55 -26.74
N TYR A 404 10.76 -4.13 -26.79
CA TYR A 404 11.41 -4.60 -28.01
C TYR A 404 11.51 -6.13 -28.15
N SER A 405 11.02 -6.93 -27.18
CA SER A 405 11.34 -8.38 -27.13
C SER A 405 10.18 -9.36 -27.39
N VAL A 406 8.93 -8.91 -27.58
CA VAL A 406 7.79 -9.82 -27.80
C VAL A 406 7.24 -9.69 -29.22
N PRO A 407 7.70 -10.49 -30.20
CA PRO A 407 7.05 -10.56 -31.49
C PRO A 407 5.72 -11.34 -31.36
N ALA A 408 4.64 -10.76 -31.89
CA ALA A 408 3.35 -11.43 -32.00
C ALA A 408 3.48 -12.66 -32.94
N MET A 409 3.25 -13.87 -32.42
CA MET A 409 3.31 -15.10 -33.21
C MET A 409 1.92 -15.47 -33.76
N PRO A 410 1.79 -15.79 -35.06
CA PRO A 410 0.51 -16.16 -35.65
C PRO A 410 0.08 -17.59 -35.24
N LEU A 411 -1.17 -17.73 -34.81
CA LEU A 411 -1.81 -18.99 -34.45
C LEU A 411 -2.01 -19.90 -35.69
N LYS A 412 -1.47 -21.13 -35.64
CA LYS A 412 -1.91 -22.23 -36.51
C LYS A 412 -3.08 -22.95 -35.84
N LEU A 413 -4.27 -22.83 -36.41
CA LEU A 413 -5.47 -23.60 -36.06
C LEU A 413 -5.26 -25.07 -36.49
N ALA A 414 -5.27 -25.99 -35.53
CA ALA A 414 -5.34 -27.43 -35.78
C ALA A 414 -6.80 -27.89 -35.72
N ASN A 415 -7.22 -28.66 -36.73
CA ASN A 415 -8.61 -28.95 -37.12
C ASN A 415 -9.43 -29.92 -36.21
N ASN A 416 -9.11 -30.04 -34.92
CA ASN A 416 -9.97 -30.76 -33.97
C ASN A 416 -10.16 -29.89 -32.73
N GLU A 417 -11.33 -29.26 -32.60
CA GLU A 417 -11.63 -28.43 -31.43
C GLU A 417 -11.62 -29.28 -30.15
N PRO A 418 -10.69 -29.06 -29.21
CA PRO A 418 -10.67 -29.82 -27.98
C PRO A 418 -11.90 -29.49 -27.14
N ALA A 419 -12.61 -30.53 -26.68
CA ALA A 419 -13.72 -30.44 -25.73
C ALA A 419 -13.19 -30.13 -24.31
N ALA A 420 -12.60 -28.95 -24.12
CA ALA A 420 -12.01 -28.57 -22.84
C ALA A 420 -13.08 -28.50 -21.75
N THR A 421 -12.94 -29.34 -20.72
CA THR A 421 -13.80 -29.36 -19.54
C THR A 421 -13.34 -28.32 -18.52
N ILE A 422 -14.17 -27.97 -17.53
CA ILE A 422 -13.73 -27.11 -16.42
C ILE A 422 -12.56 -27.72 -15.65
N GLN A 423 -12.50 -29.05 -15.58
CA GLN A 423 -11.36 -29.74 -14.96
C GLN A 423 -10.06 -29.43 -15.70
N ASP A 424 -10.10 -29.20 -17.01
CA ASP A 424 -8.92 -28.85 -17.80
C ASP A 424 -8.48 -27.39 -17.56
N PHE A 425 -9.41 -26.48 -17.28
CA PHE A 425 -9.09 -25.08 -16.92
C PHE A 425 -8.35 -24.99 -15.59
N VAL A 426 -8.79 -25.74 -14.58
CA VAL A 426 -8.13 -25.81 -13.26
C VAL A 426 -7.16 -26.99 -13.13
N GLY A 427 -6.87 -27.68 -14.24
CA GLY A 427 -6.13 -28.94 -14.24
C GLY A 427 -4.70 -28.78 -13.76
N ILE A 428 -3.99 -27.77 -14.24
CA ILE A 428 -2.60 -27.47 -13.83
C ILE A 428 -2.54 -27.14 -12.32
N PRO A 429 -3.28 -26.14 -11.78
CA PRO A 429 -3.20 -25.83 -10.35
C PRO A 429 -3.60 -26.99 -9.45
N LEU A 430 -4.65 -27.74 -9.81
CA LEU A 430 -5.06 -28.92 -9.04
C LEU A 430 -4.05 -30.06 -9.17
N PHE A 431 -3.43 -30.24 -10.34
CA PHE A 431 -2.37 -31.23 -10.53
C PHE A 431 -1.20 -30.94 -9.59
N LEU A 432 -0.75 -29.69 -9.48
CA LEU A 432 0.29 -29.28 -8.55
C LEU A 432 -0.07 -29.65 -7.10
N LEU A 433 -1.32 -29.42 -6.69
CA LEU A 433 -1.82 -29.80 -5.36
C LEU A 433 -1.85 -31.32 -5.15
N THR A 434 -2.35 -32.07 -6.13
CA THR A 434 -2.40 -33.53 -6.06
C THR A 434 -1.01 -34.18 -6.10
N PHE A 435 -0.02 -33.51 -6.71
CA PHE A 435 1.39 -33.91 -6.67
C PHE A 435 1.96 -33.82 -5.24
N MET A 436 1.38 -33.01 -4.37
CA MET A 436 1.70 -32.95 -2.94
C MET A 436 0.79 -33.86 -2.08
N GLY A 437 -0.08 -34.64 -2.72
CA GLY A 437 -1.09 -35.47 -2.04
C GLY A 437 -2.31 -34.70 -1.53
N VAL A 438 -2.37 -33.38 -1.74
CA VAL A 438 -3.50 -32.55 -1.34
C VAL A 438 -4.63 -32.69 -2.36
N LYS A 439 -5.74 -33.28 -1.93
CA LYS A 439 -6.98 -33.33 -2.72
C LYS A 439 -8.02 -32.40 -2.09
N LEU A 440 -8.23 -31.23 -2.69
CA LEU A 440 -9.15 -30.21 -2.15
C LEU A 440 -10.60 -30.72 -2.07
N PHE A 441 -11.07 -31.40 -3.11
CA PHE A 441 -12.40 -31.98 -3.15
C PHE A 441 -12.46 -33.17 -4.12
N LYS A 442 -13.53 -33.97 -3.99
CA LYS A 442 -13.86 -35.05 -4.92
C LYS A 442 -14.78 -34.53 -6.02
N TRP A 443 -14.52 -34.92 -7.27
CA TRP A 443 -15.38 -34.56 -8.39
C TRP A 443 -16.67 -35.40 -8.35
N THR A 444 -16.53 -36.71 -8.14
CA THR A 444 -17.65 -37.64 -7.93
C THR A 444 -17.70 -38.17 -6.48
N PRO A 445 -18.88 -38.43 -5.92
CA PRO A 445 -19.01 -38.91 -4.53
C PRO A 445 -18.36 -40.28 -4.31
N GLU A 446 -18.34 -41.13 -5.34
CA GLU A 446 -17.75 -42.48 -5.32
C GLU A 446 -16.21 -42.48 -5.44
N GLU A 447 -15.59 -41.33 -5.72
CA GLU A 447 -14.15 -41.24 -5.87
C GLU A 447 -13.45 -41.48 -4.52
N ALA A 448 -12.86 -42.66 -4.32
CA ALA A 448 -12.08 -42.94 -3.12
C ALA A 448 -10.81 -42.04 -3.08
N SER A 449 -10.39 -41.62 -1.88
CA SER A 449 -9.04 -41.08 -1.74
C SER A 449 -8.05 -42.22 -2.01
N SER A 450 -7.18 -42.03 -2.99
CA SER A 450 -6.19 -43.07 -3.31
C SER A 450 -5.27 -43.26 -2.10
N LYS A 451 -4.99 -44.51 -1.69
CA LYS A 451 -4.01 -44.81 -0.64
C LYS A 451 -2.66 -44.14 -0.94
N ARG A 452 -2.30 -44.02 -2.22
CA ARG A 452 -1.12 -43.29 -2.71
C ARG A 452 -1.16 -41.80 -2.35
N GLN A 453 -2.30 -41.13 -2.48
CA GLN A 453 -2.45 -39.70 -2.15
C GLN A 453 -2.35 -39.45 -0.65
N LEU A 454 -2.94 -40.32 0.17
CA LEU A 454 -2.84 -40.23 1.63
C LEU A 454 -1.39 -40.42 2.10
N ILE A 455 -0.68 -41.38 1.50
CA ILE A 455 0.76 -41.58 1.74
C ILE A 455 1.54 -40.34 1.31
N MET A 456 1.29 -39.79 0.12
CA MET A 456 1.97 -38.59 -0.37
C MET A 456 1.72 -37.36 0.52
N LEU A 457 0.50 -37.17 1.00
CA LEU A 457 0.16 -36.10 1.94
C LEU A 457 0.88 -36.29 3.27
N GLY A 458 0.92 -37.52 3.80
CA GLY A 458 1.67 -37.84 5.01
C GLY A 458 3.17 -37.55 4.86
N VAL A 459 3.77 -37.93 3.72
CA VAL A 459 5.17 -37.61 3.41
C VAL A 459 5.36 -36.10 3.32
N PHE A 460 4.48 -35.36 2.64
CA PHE A 460 4.52 -33.90 2.56
C PHE A 460 4.49 -33.26 3.96
N CYS A 461 3.56 -33.67 4.83
CA CYS A 461 3.47 -33.13 6.19
C CYS A 461 4.74 -33.39 6.99
N VAL A 462 5.25 -34.63 6.98
CA VAL A 462 6.49 -34.99 7.68
C VAL A 462 7.67 -34.18 7.16
N PHE A 463 7.77 -34.02 5.84
CA PHE A 463 8.85 -33.28 5.20
C PHE A 463 8.78 -31.78 5.49
N ALA A 464 7.59 -31.17 5.40
CA ALA A 464 7.38 -29.78 5.74
C ALA A 464 7.73 -29.54 7.22
N THR A 465 7.23 -30.38 8.13
CA THR A 465 7.57 -30.27 9.57
C THR A 465 9.07 -30.44 9.80
N TYR A 466 9.72 -31.40 9.13
CA TYR A 466 11.16 -31.59 9.22
C TYR A 466 11.93 -30.34 8.75
N ASN A 467 11.58 -29.77 7.59
CA ASN A 467 12.28 -28.60 7.05
C ASN A 467 12.09 -27.36 7.95
N PHE A 468 10.87 -27.10 8.42
CA PHE A 468 10.65 -25.99 9.34
C PHE A 468 11.36 -26.22 10.69
N ALA A 469 11.35 -27.43 11.22
CA ALA A 469 12.04 -27.76 12.47
C ALA A 469 13.56 -27.57 12.35
N THR A 470 14.20 -28.06 11.29
CA THR A 470 15.65 -27.90 11.10
C THR A 470 16.04 -26.45 10.83
N MET A 471 15.17 -25.66 10.20
CA MET A 471 15.37 -24.22 10.10
C MET A 471 15.22 -23.49 11.44
N ILE A 472 14.27 -23.88 12.30
CA ILE A 472 14.14 -23.34 13.67
C ILE A 472 15.39 -23.66 14.47
N LEU A 473 15.84 -24.91 14.40
CA LEU A 473 17.05 -25.36 15.07
C LEU A 473 18.28 -24.60 14.58
N TYR A 474 18.36 -24.26 13.28
CA TYR A 474 19.43 -23.40 12.77
C TYR A 474 19.45 -22.03 13.45
N ILE A 475 18.29 -21.38 13.60
CA ILE A 475 18.20 -20.10 14.30
C ILE A 475 18.58 -20.23 15.79
N MET A 476 18.32 -21.39 16.40
CA MET A 476 18.60 -21.63 17.83
C MET A 476 20.06 -21.99 18.12
N TYR A 477 20.71 -22.74 17.24
CA TYR A 477 22.04 -23.35 17.49
C TYR A 477 23.18 -22.67 16.74
N GLU A 478 22.93 -22.08 15.57
CA GLU A 478 23.95 -21.40 14.78
C GLU A 478 23.89 -19.87 14.99
N PRO A 479 24.97 -19.22 15.44
CA PRO A 479 24.99 -17.78 15.59
C PRO A 479 24.97 -17.10 14.22
N LEU A 480 23.87 -16.40 13.93
CA LEU A 480 23.69 -15.62 12.70
C LEU A 480 24.55 -14.35 12.75
N ASN A 481 25.83 -14.48 12.42
CA ASN A 481 26.82 -13.41 12.58
C ASN A 481 26.76 -12.34 11.48
N SER A 482 26.21 -12.65 10.30
CA SER A 482 26.07 -11.72 9.19
C SER A 482 24.62 -11.32 8.96
N SER A 483 24.37 -10.01 8.82
CA SER A 483 23.09 -9.45 8.36
C SER A 483 22.61 -10.01 7.02
N LEU A 484 23.53 -10.46 6.17
CA LEU A 484 23.21 -11.16 4.93
C LEU A 484 22.50 -12.49 5.24
N ASP A 485 23.04 -13.32 6.12
CA ASP A 485 22.51 -14.65 6.43
C ASP A 485 21.09 -14.58 6.99
N ILE A 486 20.82 -13.58 7.83
CA ILE A 486 19.50 -13.37 8.42
C ILE A 486 18.47 -12.96 7.34
N THR A 487 18.85 -12.06 6.44
CA THR A 487 17.95 -11.62 5.36
C THR A 487 17.68 -12.76 4.37
N GLU A 488 18.65 -13.65 4.10
CA GLU A 488 18.44 -14.88 3.32
C GLU A 488 17.43 -15.82 4.02
N ILE A 489 17.60 -16.06 5.33
CA ILE A 489 16.69 -16.92 6.10
C ILE A 489 15.26 -16.38 6.09
N ILE A 490 15.08 -15.08 6.33
CA ILE A 490 13.74 -14.47 6.39
C ILE A 490 13.06 -14.53 5.02
N LEU A 491 13.80 -14.36 3.93
CA LEU A 491 13.27 -14.53 2.57
C LEU A 491 12.74 -15.96 2.35
N PHE A 492 13.55 -16.98 2.70
CA PHE A 492 13.16 -18.38 2.50
C PHE A 492 12.00 -18.80 3.41
N TRP A 493 12.01 -18.34 4.67
CA TRP A 493 10.93 -18.55 5.62
C TRP A 493 9.64 -17.88 5.21
N GLY A 494 9.69 -16.59 4.88
CA GLY A 494 8.54 -15.81 4.49
C GLY A 494 7.87 -16.40 3.25
N PHE A 495 8.67 -16.82 2.26
CA PHE A 495 8.17 -17.50 1.07
C PHE A 495 7.48 -18.84 1.40
N SER A 496 8.13 -19.67 2.21
CA SER A 496 7.59 -20.97 2.62
C SER A 496 6.31 -20.83 3.45
N LEU A 497 6.29 -19.88 4.39
CA LEU A 497 5.12 -19.55 5.19
C LEU A 497 3.95 -19.08 4.33
N ASN A 498 4.21 -18.22 3.35
CA ASN A 498 3.16 -17.74 2.43
C ASN A 498 2.54 -18.91 1.64
N GLY A 499 3.36 -19.83 1.13
CA GLY A 499 2.87 -21.06 0.49
C GLY A 499 1.97 -21.90 1.40
N MET A 500 2.37 -22.10 2.67
CA MET A 500 1.54 -22.81 3.65
C MET A 500 0.23 -22.08 3.98
N MET A 501 0.28 -20.75 4.09
CA MET A 501 -0.93 -19.95 4.35
C MET A 501 -1.92 -20.05 3.19
N LYS A 502 -1.45 -20.01 1.93
CA LYS A 502 -2.30 -20.24 0.75
C LYS A 502 -2.93 -21.63 0.78
N LEU A 503 -2.17 -22.66 1.16
CA LEU A 503 -2.71 -24.01 1.34
C LEU A 503 -3.80 -24.06 2.40
N ALA A 504 -3.55 -23.46 3.56
CA ALA A 504 -4.50 -23.40 4.66
C ALA A 504 -5.81 -22.73 4.22
N ILE A 505 -5.73 -21.60 3.52
CA ILE A 505 -6.87 -20.89 2.95
C ILE A 505 -7.66 -21.81 2.00
N MET A 506 -6.99 -22.48 1.06
CA MET A 506 -7.65 -23.40 0.13
C MET A 506 -8.33 -24.58 0.83
N ILE A 507 -7.74 -25.11 1.92
CA ILE A 507 -8.33 -26.19 2.71
C ILE A 507 -9.54 -25.71 3.52
N LEU A 508 -9.46 -24.51 4.11
CA LEU A 508 -10.52 -23.89 4.89
C LEU A 508 -11.75 -23.61 3.99
N TYR A 509 -11.52 -23.04 2.81
CA TYR A 509 -12.58 -22.69 1.85
C TYR A 509 -12.82 -23.78 0.79
N ARG A 510 -12.38 -25.02 1.01
CA ARG A 510 -12.51 -26.11 0.02
C ARG A 510 -13.94 -26.38 -0.42
N ASN A 511 -14.91 -26.20 0.48
CA ASN A 511 -16.33 -26.40 0.18
C ASN A 511 -16.87 -25.29 -0.71
N GLU A 512 -16.44 -24.05 -0.47
CA GLU A 512 -16.78 -22.90 -1.32
C GLU A 512 -16.18 -23.05 -2.70
N LEU A 513 -14.88 -23.37 -2.81
CA LEU A 513 -14.21 -23.63 -4.09
C LEU A 513 -14.93 -24.74 -4.89
N LYS A 514 -15.34 -25.82 -4.22
CA LYS A 514 -16.12 -26.90 -4.81
C LYS A 514 -17.49 -26.43 -5.29
N SER A 515 -18.17 -25.58 -4.52
CA SER A 515 -19.47 -25.02 -4.90
C SER A 515 -19.36 -24.13 -6.13
N ILE A 516 -18.37 -23.23 -6.17
CA ILE A 516 -18.13 -22.32 -7.29
C ILE A 516 -17.83 -23.12 -8.57
N LEU A 517 -16.92 -24.09 -8.49
CA LEU A 517 -16.56 -24.93 -9.64
C LEU A 517 -17.70 -25.81 -10.15
N ARG A 518 -18.60 -26.27 -9.27
CA ARG A 518 -19.82 -26.99 -9.68
C ARG A 518 -20.85 -26.07 -10.31
N GLY A 519 -20.97 -24.84 -9.80
CA GLY A 519 -21.84 -23.80 -10.35
C GLY A 519 -21.43 -23.41 -11.77
N LEU A 520 -20.17 -23.02 -11.95
CA LEU A 520 -19.58 -22.82 -13.28
C LEU A 520 -19.67 -24.10 -14.13
N GLY A 521 -19.47 -25.26 -13.48
CA GLY A 521 -19.67 -26.62 -13.99
C GLY A 521 -20.99 -26.82 -14.74
N ALA A 522 -22.08 -26.43 -14.10
CA ALA A 522 -23.43 -26.62 -14.61
C ALA A 522 -23.75 -25.75 -15.83
N ARG A 523 -23.03 -24.63 -16.00
CA ARG A 523 -23.21 -23.66 -17.09
C ARG A 523 -22.18 -23.82 -18.22
N HIS A 524 -21.29 -24.80 -18.12
CA HIS A 524 -20.22 -25.00 -19.09
C HIS A 524 -20.74 -25.53 -20.43
N PRO A 525 -20.30 -24.99 -21.58
CA PRO A 525 -20.82 -25.40 -22.89
C PRO A 525 -20.51 -26.87 -23.21
N GLN A 526 -21.55 -27.65 -23.53
CA GLN A 526 -21.41 -29.08 -23.83
C GLN A 526 -21.41 -29.35 -25.33
N THR A 527 -22.22 -28.63 -26.10
CA THR A 527 -22.34 -28.81 -27.56
C THR A 527 -21.27 -28.03 -28.33
N ALA A 528 -20.94 -28.45 -29.56
CA ALA A 528 -19.96 -27.74 -30.39
C ALA A 528 -20.40 -26.30 -30.71
N GLU A 529 -21.70 -26.10 -30.94
CA GLU A 529 -22.28 -24.79 -31.18
C GLU A 529 -22.13 -23.88 -29.95
N GLU A 530 -22.50 -24.34 -28.75
CA GLU A 530 -22.31 -23.57 -27.51
C GLU A 530 -20.83 -23.22 -27.28
N ARG A 531 -19.90 -24.14 -27.54
CA ARG A 531 -18.45 -23.87 -27.37
C ARG A 531 -17.97 -22.75 -28.28
N SER A 532 -18.49 -22.67 -29.51
CA SER A 532 -18.20 -21.59 -30.44
C SER A 532 -18.75 -20.25 -29.92
N ILE A 533 -19.98 -20.24 -29.38
CA ILE A 533 -20.63 -19.04 -28.84
C ILE A 533 -19.86 -18.54 -27.61
N TYR A 534 -19.43 -19.43 -26.72
CA TYR A 534 -18.61 -19.09 -25.55
C TYR A 534 -17.15 -18.75 -25.88
N ARG A 535 -16.70 -18.93 -27.14
CA ARG A 535 -15.28 -18.81 -27.53
C ARG A 535 -14.37 -19.64 -26.62
N LEU A 536 -14.80 -20.86 -26.30
CA LEU A 536 -14.14 -21.70 -25.30
C LEU A 536 -12.66 -21.96 -25.62
N VAL A 537 -12.34 -22.29 -26.87
CA VAL A 537 -10.98 -22.69 -27.29
C VAL A 537 -9.96 -21.56 -27.09
N PRO A 538 -10.20 -20.30 -27.53
CA PRO A 538 -9.34 -19.16 -27.19
C PRO A 538 -9.12 -18.98 -25.68
N TYR A 539 -10.18 -19.02 -24.87
CA TYR A 539 -10.09 -18.86 -23.42
C TYR A 539 -9.28 -19.99 -22.78
N TYR A 540 -9.52 -21.24 -23.20
CA TYR A 540 -8.79 -22.41 -22.73
C TYR A 540 -7.29 -22.36 -23.09
N ASN A 541 -6.97 -22.07 -24.36
CA ASN A 541 -5.59 -21.98 -24.81
C ASN A 541 -4.84 -20.85 -24.08
N LYS A 542 -5.50 -19.71 -23.87
CA LYS A 542 -4.93 -18.56 -23.14
C LYS A 542 -4.51 -18.97 -21.72
N ILE A 543 -5.41 -19.57 -20.93
CA ILE A 543 -5.09 -19.99 -19.56
C ILE A 543 -4.06 -21.12 -19.52
N LEU A 544 -4.15 -22.09 -20.44
CA LEU A 544 -3.22 -23.21 -20.52
C LEU A 544 -1.79 -22.71 -20.78
N ILE A 545 -1.63 -21.77 -21.71
CA ILE A 545 -0.35 -21.16 -22.07
C ILE A 545 0.22 -20.39 -20.86
N TYR A 546 -0.58 -19.52 -20.23
CA TYR A 546 -0.09 -18.74 -19.09
C TYR A 546 0.26 -19.60 -17.88
N ASN A 547 -0.59 -20.57 -17.52
CA ASN A 547 -0.30 -21.49 -16.41
C ASN A 547 0.97 -22.31 -16.68
N LYS A 548 1.20 -22.76 -17.91
CA LYS A 548 2.44 -23.47 -18.29
C LYS A 548 3.67 -22.57 -18.19
N TYR A 549 3.61 -21.34 -18.72
CA TYR A 549 4.73 -20.41 -18.68
C TYR A 549 5.05 -19.97 -17.25
N LEU A 550 4.04 -19.64 -16.44
CA LEU A 550 4.21 -19.28 -15.04
C LEU A 550 4.83 -20.43 -14.23
N ALA A 551 4.36 -21.66 -14.45
CA ALA A 551 4.95 -22.83 -13.81
C ALA A 551 6.38 -23.08 -14.24
N ALA A 552 6.67 -23.03 -15.54
CA ALA A 552 8.02 -23.22 -16.06
C ALA A 552 8.98 -22.13 -15.56
N TRP A 553 8.56 -20.87 -15.55
CA TRP A 553 9.33 -19.74 -15.06
C TRP A 553 9.66 -19.88 -13.58
N HIS A 554 8.65 -20.15 -12.75
CA HIS A 554 8.84 -20.27 -11.30
C HIS A 554 9.73 -21.47 -10.94
N LEU A 555 9.54 -22.61 -11.60
CA LEU A 555 10.39 -23.80 -11.42
C LEU A 555 11.83 -23.58 -11.88
N SER A 556 12.04 -22.81 -12.95
CA SER A 556 13.38 -22.45 -13.42
C SER A 556 14.14 -21.64 -12.37
N ILE A 557 13.44 -20.76 -11.65
CA ILE A 557 14.02 -19.94 -10.59
C ILE A 557 14.32 -20.79 -9.36
N THR A 558 13.42 -21.68 -8.95
CA THR A 558 13.72 -22.66 -7.87
C THR A 558 14.92 -23.54 -8.22
N THR A 559 15.06 -23.92 -9.49
CA THR A 559 16.23 -24.65 -10.01
C THR A 559 17.50 -23.80 -9.90
N LEU A 560 17.45 -22.52 -10.23
CA LEU A 560 18.59 -21.60 -10.11
C LEU A 560 19.09 -21.48 -8.65
N PHE A 561 18.16 -21.40 -7.69
CA PHE A 561 18.49 -21.36 -6.25
C PHE A 561 19.14 -22.65 -5.76
N SER A 562 18.68 -23.80 -6.27
CA SER A 562 19.26 -25.11 -5.95
C SER A 562 20.62 -25.30 -6.60
N PHE A 563 20.75 -24.97 -7.89
CA PHE A 563 21.91 -25.31 -8.70
C PHE A 563 23.17 -24.51 -8.36
N HIS A 564 23.03 -23.25 -7.95
CA HIS A 564 24.18 -22.43 -7.58
C HIS A 564 25.07 -23.03 -6.47
N PRO A 565 24.55 -23.37 -5.28
CA PRO A 565 25.36 -23.93 -4.19
C PRO A 565 25.99 -25.27 -4.57
N LEU A 566 25.35 -26.05 -5.45
CA LEU A 566 25.97 -27.25 -6.00
C LEU A 566 27.20 -26.92 -6.85
N VAL A 567 27.08 -25.98 -7.78
CA VAL A 567 28.20 -25.55 -8.63
C VAL A 567 29.32 -24.94 -7.78
N ALA A 568 28.98 -24.10 -6.80
CA ALA A 568 29.95 -23.51 -5.88
C ALA A 568 30.71 -24.59 -5.09
N SER A 569 30.00 -25.60 -4.58
CA SER A 569 30.60 -26.71 -3.82
C SER A 569 31.47 -27.62 -4.69
N ILE A 570 31.06 -27.92 -5.93
CA ILE A 570 31.84 -28.73 -6.87
C ILE A 570 33.11 -28.00 -7.28
N LEU A 571 33.00 -26.73 -7.68
CA LEU A 571 34.15 -25.93 -8.10
C LEU A 571 35.13 -25.73 -6.94
N GLY A 572 34.65 -25.41 -5.74
CA GLY A 572 35.50 -25.27 -4.57
C GLY A 572 36.17 -26.58 -4.16
N TYR A 573 35.51 -27.73 -4.34
CA TYR A 573 36.13 -29.04 -4.08
C TYR A 573 37.21 -29.40 -5.11
N ILE A 574 36.98 -29.13 -6.41
CA ILE A 574 37.94 -29.43 -7.50
C ILE A 574 39.17 -28.51 -7.44
N PHE A 575 38.97 -27.22 -7.18
CA PHE A 575 40.03 -26.21 -7.19
C PHE A 575 40.67 -25.98 -5.80
N ARG A 576 40.47 -26.90 -4.84
CA ARG A 576 41.06 -26.78 -3.51
C ARG A 576 42.58 -26.85 -3.58
N ARG A 577 43.24 -25.92 -2.87
CA ARG A 577 44.71 -25.77 -2.88
C ARG A 577 45.42 -26.78 -1.99
N ASP A 578 44.79 -27.19 -0.89
CA ASP A 578 45.26 -28.20 0.05
C ASP A 578 44.23 -29.33 0.17
N SER A 579 44.70 -30.59 0.05
CA SER A 579 43.83 -31.78 0.06
C SER A 579 43.72 -32.45 1.44
N SER A 580 44.49 -31.97 2.42
CA SER A 580 44.60 -32.52 3.78
C SER A 580 43.54 -32.00 4.76
N ASP A 581 42.95 -30.83 4.50
CA ASP A 581 41.86 -30.27 5.32
C ASP A 581 40.47 -30.71 4.80
N GLY A 582 39.51 -30.84 5.72
CA GLY A 582 38.11 -31.07 5.39
C GLY A 582 37.55 -29.93 4.54
N TYR A 583 36.59 -30.23 3.65
CA TYR A 583 35.96 -29.24 2.78
C TYR A 583 34.53 -28.95 3.24
N ASP A 584 34.24 -27.68 3.52
CA ASP A 584 32.90 -27.22 3.89
C ASP A 584 32.05 -27.06 2.63
N PHE A 585 31.17 -28.03 2.40
CA PHE A 585 30.23 -27.98 1.30
C PHE A 585 29.13 -26.94 1.56
N THR A 586 28.78 -26.14 0.55
CA THR A 586 27.70 -25.15 0.65
C THR A 586 26.34 -25.81 0.38
N LEU A 587 25.41 -25.65 1.31
CA LEU A 587 24.03 -26.14 1.18
C LEU A 587 23.10 -25.07 0.59
N PRO A 588 22.03 -25.47 -0.13
CA PRO A 588 21.04 -24.54 -0.70
C PRO A 588 20.38 -23.58 0.28
N PHE A 589 20.04 -24.09 1.47
CA PHE A 589 19.35 -23.34 2.52
C PHE A 589 20.04 -23.56 3.85
N MET A 590 19.96 -22.54 4.68
CA MET A 590 20.48 -22.54 6.05
C MET A 590 19.57 -23.38 6.94
N MET A 591 20.02 -24.60 7.25
CA MET A 591 19.27 -25.59 8.04
C MET A 591 20.25 -26.37 8.91
N TRP A 592 19.83 -26.71 10.13
CA TRP A 592 20.68 -27.42 11.08
C TRP A 592 20.43 -28.93 11.02
N TYR A 593 21.51 -29.71 11.10
CA TYR A 593 21.46 -31.17 11.10
C TYR A 593 22.21 -31.73 12.31
N TYR A 594 21.68 -32.80 12.89
CA TYR A 594 22.31 -33.49 14.02
C TYR A 594 23.56 -34.32 13.61
N TYR A 595 23.80 -34.45 12.32
CA TYR A 595 24.91 -35.20 11.74
C TYR A 595 25.83 -34.28 10.94
N ASP A 596 27.08 -34.72 10.79
CA ASP A 596 28.14 -33.95 10.17
C ASP A 596 27.98 -33.86 8.63
N THR A 597 27.66 -32.65 8.14
CA THR A 597 27.45 -32.34 6.72
C THR A 597 28.76 -32.14 5.94
N THR A 598 29.92 -32.17 6.59
CA THR A 598 31.22 -32.15 5.89
C THR A 598 31.53 -33.48 5.19
N LYS A 599 30.84 -34.56 5.58
CA LYS A 599 30.98 -35.88 4.95
C LYS A 599 30.20 -35.94 3.63
N PRO A 600 30.82 -36.34 2.50
CA PRO A 600 30.18 -36.29 1.17
C PRO A 600 28.82 -37.00 1.07
N ILE A 601 28.67 -38.17 1.71
CA ILE A 601 27.42 -38.95 1.65
C ILE A 601 26.29 -38.21 2.39
N LEU A 602 26.58 -37.64 3.55
CA LEU A 602 25.61 -36.92 4.37
C LEU A 602 25.29 -35.53 3.79
N TYR A 603 26.27 -34.90 3.13
CA TYR A 603 26.05 -33.70 2.32
C TYR A 603 25.07 -33.98 1.17
N ILE A 604 25.32 -35.02 0.36
CA ILE A 604 24.44 -35.37 -0.77
C ILE A 604 23.02 -35.65 -0.28
N PHE A 605 22.87 -36.41 0.82
CA PHE A 605 21.57 -36.67 1.43
C PHE A 605 20.86 -35.37 1.83
N SER A 606 21.55 -34.48 2.55
CA SER A 606 20.98 -33.20 3.00
C SER A 606 20.62 -32.31 1.81
N TYR A 607 21.48 -32.22 0.81
CA TYR A 607 21.27 -31.45 -0.41
C TYR A 607 20.02 -31.94 -1.17
N VAL A 608 19.86 -33.26 -1.35
CA VAL A 608 18.67 -33.84 -2.00
C VAL A 608 17.40 -33.52 -1.22
N VAL A 609 17.45 -33.62 0.11
CA VAL A 609 16.32 -33.25 0.99
C VAL A 609 15.96 -31.77 0.85
N GLN A 610 16.95 -30.87 0.91
CA GLN A 610 16.72 -29.44 0.78
C GLN A 610 16.13 -29.04 -0.57
N THR A 611 16.70 -29.55 -1.66
CA THR A 611 16.23 -29.26 -3.02
C THR A 611 14.83 -29.77 -3.25
N PHE A 612 14.52 -30.99 -2.82
CA PHE A 612 13.16 -31.54 -2.92
C PHE A 612 12.14 -30.69 -2.14
N GLY A 613 12.52 -30.18 -0.96
CA GLY A 613 11.69 -29.29 -0.15
C GLY A 613 11.42 -27.96 -0.83
N ALA A 614 12.45 -27.35 -1.42
CA ALA A 614 12.32 -26.11 -2.17
C ALA A 614 11.36 -26.25 -3.35
N PHE A 615 11.45 -27.34 -4.12
CA PHE A 615 10.53 -27.61 -5.22
C PHE A 615 9.10 -27.80 -4.71
N TRP A 616 8.89 -28.56 -3.63
CA TRP A 616 7.55 -28.71 -3.05
C TRP A 616 6.95 -27.40 -2.55
N MET A 617 7.71 -26.57 -1.85
CA MET A 617 7.21 -25.27 -1.37
C MET A 617 6.94 -24.29 -2.52
N SER A 618 7.78 -24.30 -3.55
CA SER A 618 7.58 -23.51 -4.77
C SER A 618 6.30 -23.91 -5.52
N LEU A 619 6.06 -25.22 -5.67
CA LEU A 619 4.81 -25.72 -6.26
C LEU A 619 3.58 -25.35 -5.44
N LEU A 620 3.70 -25.40 -4.10
CA LEU A 620 2.62 -25.01 -3.21
C LEU A 620 2.25 -23.54 -3.35
N PHE A 621 3.26 -22.68 -3.30
CA PHE A 621 3.11 -21.23 -3.44
C PHE A 621 2.40 -20.87 -4.75
N LEU A 622 2.86 -21.47 -5.86
CA LEU A 622 2.33 -21.21 -7.19
C LEU A 622 0.89 -21.72 -7.39
N SER A 623 0.56 -22.88 -6.80
CA SER A 623 -0.73 -23.54 -7.02
C SER A 623 -1.94 -22.67 -6.65
N GLY A 624 -1.84 -21.88 -5.57
CA GLY A 624 -2.90 -20.97 -5.13
C GLY A 624 -3.16 -19.83 -6.11
N ASP A 625 -2.10 -19.20 -6.61
CA ASP A 625 -2.22 -18.06 -7.55
C ASP A 625 -2.74 -18.54 -8.92
N LEU A 626 -2.26 -19.68 -9.40
CA LEU A 626 -2.77 -20.27 -10.64
C LEU A 626 -4.24 -20.67 -10.53
N LEU A 627 -4.67 -21.18 -9.36
CA LEU A 627 -6.08 -21.50 -9.13
C LEU A 627 -6.95 -20.24 -9.15
N LEU A 628 -6.54 -19.17 -8.47
CA LEU A 628 -7.21 -17.87 -8.49
C LEU A 628 -7.34 -17.34 -9.93
N ILE A 629 -6.23 -17.27 -10.66
CA ILE A 629 -6.19 -16.80 -12.05
C ILE A 629 -7.12 -17.63 -12.94
N SER A 630 -7.12 -18.96 -12.78
CA SER A 630 -7.95 -19.86 -13.59
C SER A 630 -9.45 -19.69 -13.31
N LEU A 631 -9.84 -19.49 -12.04
CA LEU A 631 -11.23 -19.24 -11.64
C LEU A 631 -11.74 -17.89 -12.14
N VAL A 632 -10.93 -16.83 -12.00
CA VAL A 632 -11.26 -15.49 -12.51
C VAL A 632 -11.38 -15.51 -14.03
N HIS A 633 -10.48 -16.20 -14.72
CA HIS A 633 -10.53 -16.32 -16.17
C HIS A 633 -11.75 -17.13 -16.67
N LEU A 634 -12.20 -18.13 -15.91
CA LEU A 634 -13.48 -18.80 -16.18
C LEU A 634 -14.66 -17.83 -16.05
N VAL A 635 -14.71 -17.06 -14.96
CA VAL A 635 -15.74 -16.02 -14.76
C VAL A 635 -15.73 -14.98 -15.90
N ASN A 636 -14.54 -14.54 -16.34
CA ASN A 636 -14.38 -13.63 -17.47
C ASN A 636 -14.99 -14.20 -18.77
N MET A 637 -14.80 -15.49 -19.04
CA MET A 637 -15.41 -16.16 -20.19
C MET A 637 -16.95 -16.07 -20.13
N HIS A 638 -17.54 -16.25 -18.95
CA HIS A 638 -19.00 -16.18 -18.77
C HIS A 638 -19.52 -14.74 -18.91
N PHE A 639 -18.80 -13.73 -18.43
CA PHE A 639 -19.15 -12.31 -18.67
C PHE A 639 -19.08 -11.96 -20.17
N ASP A 640 -18.01 -12.36 -20.88
CA ASP A 640 -17.87 -12.11 -22.32
C ASP A 640 -19.00 -12.77 -23.13
N TYR A 641 -19.42 -13.98 -22.74
CA TYR A 641 -20.59 -14.63 -23.33
C TYR A 641 -21.86 -13.81 -23.10
N LEU A 642 -22.13 -13.38 -21.87
CA LEU A 642 -23.32 -12.60 -21.51
C LEU A 642 -23.39 -11.27 -22.26
N ILE A 643 -22.28 -10.53 -22.32
CA ILE A 643 -22.14 -9.28 -23.09
C ILE A 643 -22.58 -9.51 -24.53
N ARG A 644 -21.94 -10.45 -25.23
CA ARG A 644 -22.21 -10.69 -26.66
C ARG A 644 -23.62 -11.19 -26.90
N HIS A 645 -24.14 -12.03 -26.01
CA HIS A 645 -25.49 -12.55 -26.16
C HIS A 645 -26.55 -11.45 -25.99
N ILE A 646 -26.35 -10.55 -25.03
CA ILE A 646 -27.24 -9.41 -24.80
C ILE A 646 -27.14 -8.38 -25.93
N GLU A 647 -25.94 -8.08 -26.42
CA GLU A 647 -25.76 -7.18 -27.58
C GLU A 647 -26.41 -7.73 -28.85
N SER A 648 -26.42 -9.05 -29.04
CA SER A 648 -27.04 -9.69 -30.19
C SER A 648 -28.57 -9.78 -30.13
N PHE A 649 -29.16 -9.53 -28.96
CA PHE A 649 -30.60 -9.68 -28.75
C PHE A 649 -31.38 -8.53 -29.42
N GLN A 650 -32.28 -8.88 -30.33
CA GLN A 650 -33.18 -7.93 -31.00
C GLN A 650 -34.61 -8.11 -30.48
N PRO A 651 -35.15 -7.13 -29.72
CA PRO A 651 -36.51 -7.21 -29.21
C PRO A 651 -37.53 -6.96 -30.32
N ASN A 652 -38.68 -7.64 -30.24
CA ASN A 652 -39.76 -7.53 -31.22
C ASN A 652 -40.94 -6.65 -30.76
N GLY A 653 -40.81 -6.01 -29.59
CA GLY A 653 -41.86 -5.15 -29.01
C GLY A 653 -42.95 -5.93 -28.25
N THR A 654 -42.67 -7.18 -27.87
CA THR A 654 -43.65 -8.07 -27.20
C THR A 654 -43.26 -8.32 -25.74
N ASP A 655 -44.23 -8.67 -24.89
CA ASP A 655 -43.96 -9.06 -23.50
C ASP A 655 -43.10 -10.36 -23.41
N GLU A 656 -42.94 -11.11 -24.51
CA GLU A 656 -42.03 -12.25 -24.59
C GLU A 656 -40.55 -11.83 -24.53
N ASP A 657 -40.20 -10.63 -24.96
CA ASP A 657 -38.81 -10.12 -24.92
C ASP A 657 -38.29 -10.06 -23.47
N MET A 658 -39.17 -9.72 -22.51
CA MET A 658 -38.84 -9.75 -21.09
C MET A 658 -38.61 -11.17 -20.56
N LYS A 659 -39.32 -12.18 -21.11
CA LYS A 659 -39.14 -13.58 -20.72
C LYS A 659 -37.83 -14.16 -21.26
N VAL A 660 -37.34 -13.67 -22.40
CA VAL A 660 -36.03 -14.04 -22.94
C VAL A 660 -34.90 -13.41 -22.12
N LEU A 661 -35.04 -12.15 -21.70
CA LEU A 661 -34.00 -11.47 -20.93
C LEU A 661 -33.90 -11.93 -19.47
N GLY A 662 -35.02 -12.30 -18.84
CA GLY A 662 -35.07 -12.71 -17.43
C GLY A 662 -34.03 -13.77 -17.03
N PRO A 663 -33.88 -14.89 -17.78
CA PRO A 663 -32.85 -15.89 -17.54
C PRO A 663 -31.41 -15.36 -17.66
N LEU A 664 -31.16 -14.40 -18.56
CA LEU A 664 -29.84 -13.77 -18.74
C LEU A 664 -29.49 -12.86 -17.57
N LEU A 665 -30.48 -12.15 -17.02
CA LEU A 665 -30.32 -11.35 -15.79
C LEU A 665 -30.02 -12.23 -14.58
N ALA A 666 -30.74 -13.36 -14.45
CA ALA A 666 -30.47 -14.33 -13.40
C ALA A 666 -29.07 -14.94 -13.53
N TYR A 667 -28.63 -15.20 -14.77
CA TYR A 667 -27.29 -15.71 -15.04
C TYR A 667 -26.20 -14.67 -14.74
N HIS A 668 -26.40 -13.40 -15.10
CA HIS A 668 -25.50 -12.31 -14.73
C HIS A 668 -25.34 -12.19 -13.20
N GLN A 669 -26.44 -12.27 -12.45
CA GLN A 669 -26.41 -12.24 -11.00
C GLN A 669 -25.67 -13.46 -10.41
N GLU A 670 -25.82 -14.64 -11.02
CA GLU A 670 -25.11 -15.86 -10.64
C GLU A 670 -23.59 -15.72 -10.84
N ILE A 671 -23.15 -15.17 -11.97
CA ILE A 671 -21.72 -14.95 -12.25
C ILE A 671 -21.11 -13.89 -11.33
N LEU A 672 -21.86 -12.83 -11.00
CA LEU A 672 -21.45 -11.84 -10.00
C LEU A 672 -21.25 -12.47 -8.61
N ASP A 673 -22.17 -13.35 -8.17
CA ASP A 673 -22.03 -14.10 -6.90
C ASP A 673 -20.75 -14.94 -6.90
N TYR A 674 -20.46 -15.66 -7.99
CA TYR A 674 -19.21 -16.42 -8.09
C TYR A 674 -17.97 -15.53 -8.02
N ALA A 675 -17.97 -14.35 -8.68
CA ALA A 675 -16.86 -13.42 -8.63
C ALA A 675 -16.61 -12.89 -7.19
N GLU A 676 -17.67 -12.47 -6.49
CA GLU A 676 -17.60 -11.99 -5.10
C GLU A 676 -17.15 -13.11 -4.13
N ARG A 677 -17.59 -14.36 -4.36
CA ARG A 677 -17.17 -15.52 -3.56
C ARG A 677 -15.72 -15.91 -3.83
N ILE A 678 -15.24 -15.82 -5.08
CA ILE A 678 -13.82 -15.99 -5.41
C ILE A 678 -12.98 -14.93 -4.69
N ASP A 679 -13.40 -13.66 -4.74
CA ASP A 679 -12.71 -12.59 -4.03
C ASP A 679 -12.62 -12.88 -2.53
N SER A 680 -13.76 -13.13 -1.88
CA SER A 680 -13.79 -13.40 -0.43
C SER A 680 -12.90 -14.59 -0.02
N THR A 681 -12.84 -15.63 -0.86
CA THR A 681 -12.03 -16.84 -0.62
C THR A 681 -10.54 -16.55 -0.67
N PHE A 682 -10.08 -15.79 -1.67
CA PHE A 682 -8.65 -15.55 -1.90
C PHE A 682 -8.14 -14.22 -1.33
N SER A 683 -9.01 -13.32 -0.87
CA SER A 683 -8.69 -11.95 -0.45
C SER A 683 -7.50 -11.86 0.53
N LEU A 684 -7.47 -12.71 1.55
CA LEU A 684 -6.37 -12.80 2.52
C LEU A 684 -5.09 -13.35 1.88
N GLY A 685 -5.22 -14.37 1.04
CA GLY A 685 -4.09 -14.99 0.32
C GLY A 685 -3.43 -13.98 -0.62
N THR A 686 -4.22 -13.17 -1.32
CA THR A 686 -3.71 -12.12 -2.19
C THR A 686 -3.07 -10.99 -1.39
N LEU A 687 -3.64 -10.57 -0.25
CA LEU A 687 -2.98 -9.60 0.65
C LEU A 687 -1.60 -10.09 1.08
N LEU A 688 -1.50 -11.33 1.56
CA LEU A 688 -0.22 -11.93 1.97
C LEU A 688 0.75 -12.04 0.79
N ASN A 689 0.25 -12.25 -0.43
CA ASN A 689 1.07 -12.26 -1.64
C ASN A 689 1.70 -10.88 -1.92
N TYR A 690 0.90 -9.81 -1.90
CA TYR A 690 1.40 -8.45 -2.11
C TYR A 690 2.33 -8.00 -0.98
N ALA A 691 1.96 -8.25 0.28
CA ALA A 691 2.78 -7.94 1.46
C ALA A 691 4.12 -8.69 1.45
N GLY A 692 4.07 -9.99 1.15
CA GLY A 692 5.27 -10.83 1.01
C GLY A 692 6.15 -10.37 -0.14
N SER A 693 5.56 -10.00 -1.28
CA SER A 693 6.30 -9.50 -2.44
C SER A 693 7.11 -8.25 -2.10
N CYS A 694 6.51 -7.34 -1.34
CA CYS A 694 7.16 -6.11 -0.92
C CYS A 694 8.23 -6.31 0.15
N LEU A 695 8.01 -7.24 1.08
CA LEU A 695 9.04 -7.67 2.03
C LEU A 695 10.23 -8.33 1.30
N VAL A 696 9.94 -9.17 0.30
CA VAL A 696 10.96 -9.81 -0.54
C VAL A 696 11.76 -8.77 -1.32
N LEU A 697 11.08 -7.79 -1.92
CA LEU A 697 11.67 -6.62 -2.57
C LEU A 697 12.64 -5.86 -1.64
N CYS A 698 12.21 -5.53 -0.42
CA CYS A 698 13.06 -4.86 0.58
C CYS A 698 14.36 -5.62 0.83
N LEU A 699 14.24 -6.91 1.14
CA LEU A 699 15.35 -7.72 1.62
C LEU A 699 16.34 -8.04 0.49
N ILE A 700 15.88 -8.14 -0.77
CA ILE A 700 16.76 -8.26 -1.94
C ILE A 700 17.54 -6.97 -2.20
N GLY A 701 16.89 -5.81 -2.10
CA GLY A 701 17.60 -4.53 -2.25
C GLY A 701 18.73 -4.37 -1.23
N LEU A 702 18.49 -4.82 0.00
CA LEU A 702 19.48 -4.87 1.08
C LEU A 702 20.63 -5.83 0.76
N GLN A 703 20.33 -7.04 0.26
CA GLN A 703 21.32 -8.03 -0.17
C GLN A 703 22.27 -7.49 -1.25
N ILE A 704 21.75 -6.68 -2.18
CA ILE A 704 22.54 -6.05 -3.23
C ILE A 704 23.47 -4.98 -2.65
N VAL A 705 22.95 -4.11 -1.77
CA VAL A 705 23.71 -2.99 -1.19
C VAL A 705 24.81 -3.45 -0.24
N LEU A 706 24.58 -4.53 0.52
CA LEU A 706 25.56 -5.06 1.48
C LEU A 706 26.72 -5.85 0.83
N GLY A 707 26.82 -5.86 -0.50
CA GLY A 707 27.96 -6.43 -1.23
C GLY A 707 27.95 -7.96 -1.28
N SER A 708 26.78 -8.56 -1.53
CA SER A 708 26.70 -10.00 -1.79
C SER A 708 27.44 -10.41 -3.07
N GLU A 709 27.92 -11.65 -3.12
CA GLU A 709 28.61 -12.20 -4.29
C GLU A 709 27.74 -12.06 -5.55
N PHE A 710 28.37 -11.76 -6.70
CA PHE A 710 27.69 -11.52 -7.97
C PHE A 710 26.64 -12.59 -8.33
N LEU A 711 26.98 -13.87 -8.13
CA LEU A 711 26.06 -14.97 -8.44
C LEU A 711 24.88 -15.09 -7.44
N LYS A 712 25.05 -14.63 -6.19
CA LYS A 712 23.95 -14.48 -5.23
C LYS A 712 23.03 -13.32 -5.65
N VAL A 713 23.59 -12.19 -6.07
CA VAL A 713 22.83 -11.06 -6.61
C VAL A 713 21.96 -11.48 -7.80
N VAL A 714 22.50 -12.22 -8.76
CA VAL A 714 21.75 -12.71 -9.93
C VAL A 714 20.55 -13.59 -9.53
N LYS A 715 20.71 -14.48 -8.55
CA LYS A 715 19.59 -15.31 -8.03
C LYS A 715 18.50 -14.47 -7.38
N PHE A 716 18.88 -13.50 -6.56
CA PHE A 716 17.92 -12.63 -5.90
C PHE A 716 17.19 -11.70 -6.88
N ILE A 717 17.88 -11.19 -7.91
CA ILE A 717 17.23 -10.47 -9.02
C ILE A 717 16.25 -11.39 -9.76
N ALA A 718 16.62 -12.64 -10.05
CA ALA A 718 15.69 -13.58 -10.69
C ALA A 718 14.45 -13.83 -9.81
N PHE A 719 14.63 -14.02 -8.50
CA PHE A 719 13.52 -14.17 -7.55
C PHE A 719 12.62 -12.93 -7.51
N LEU A 720 13.21 -11.74 -7.59
CA LEU A 720 12.49 -10.49 -7.68
C LEU A 720 11.58 -10.44 -8.91
N VAL A 721 12.16 -10.70 -10.09
CA VAL A 721 11.42 -10.73 -11.34
C VAL A 721 10.31 -11.78 -11.30
N SER A 722 10.55 -12.95 -10.71
CA SER A 722 9.49 -13.96 -10.49
C SER A 722 8.29 -13.39 -9.77
N THR A 723 8.55 -12.69 -8.68
CA THR A 723 7.53 -12.20 -7.75
C THR A 723 6.71 -11.10 -8.42
N ILE A 724 7.37 -10.21 -9.16
CA ILE A 724 6.72 -9.16 -9.96
C ILE A 724 5.83 -9.77 -11.04
N VAL A 725 6.33 -10.77 -11.78
CA VAL A 725 5.57 -11.46 -12.83
C VAL A 725 4.31 -12.09 -12.25
N GLN A 726 4.39 -12.71 -11.06
CA GLN A 726 3.23 -13.29 -10.40
C GLN A 726 2.17 -12.24 -10.05
N VAL A 727 2.59 -11.14 -9.42
CA VAL A 727 1.70 -10.02 -9.07
C VAL A 727 1.07 -9.41 -10.33
N PHE A 728 1.86 -9.22 -11.39
CA PHE A 728 1.39 -8.73 -12.69
C PHE A 728 0.24 -9.59 -13.24
N PHE A 729 0.38 -10.91 -13.24
CA PHE A 729 -0.64 -11.79 -13.81
C PHE A 729 -1.93 -11.76 -13.00
N VAL A 730 -1.85 -11.74 -11.66
CA VAL A 730 -3.05 -11.59 -10.81
C VAL A 730 -3.74 -10.26 -11.09
N SER A 731 -3.00 -9.15 -11.18
CA SER A 731 -3.52 -7.83 -11.55
C SER A 731 -4.12 -7.78 -12.95
N TYR A 732 -3.50 -8.44 -13.94
CA TYR A 732 -3.98 -8.46 -15.32
C TYR A 732 -5.32 -9.18 -15.45
N PHE A 733 -5.47 -10.36 -14.83
CA PHE A 733 -6.74 -11.08 -14.85
C PHE A 733 -7.82 -10.40 -13.99
N GLY A 734 -7.42 -9.77 -12.88
CA GLY A 734 -8.29 -8.89 -12.10
C GLY A 734 -8.80 -7.69 -12.92
N ASN A 735 -7.95 -7.07 -13.73
CA ASN A 735 -8.37 -5.96 -14.61
C ASN A 735 -9.38 -6.42 -15.66
N ASN A 736 -9.13 -7.55 -16.31
CA ASN A 736 -10.06 -8.11 -17.29
C ASN A 736 -11.45 -8.41 -16.67
N LEU A 737 -11.49 -8.85 -15.39
CA LEU A 737 -12.74 -9.06 -14.66
C LEU A 737 -13.52 -7.76 -14.50
N MET A 738 -12.84 -6.67 -14.14
CA MET A 738 -13.49 -5.36 -14.02
C MET A 738 -13.99 -4.88 -15.37
N ASP A 739 -13.14 -4.92 -16.41
CA ASP A 739 -13.49 -4.44 -17.75
C ASP A 739 -14.70 -5.19 -18.32
N LEU A 740 -14.74 -6.53 -18.18
CA LEU A 740 -15.85 -7.35 -18.64
C LEU A 740 -17.09 -7.21 -17.76
N SER A 741 -16.94 -6.98 -16.46
CA SER A 741 -18.09 -6.73 -15.60
C SER A 741 -18.72 -5.35 -15.87
N ILE A 742 -17.91 -4.32 -16.16
CA ILE A 742 -18.39 -2.98 -16.57
C ILE A 742 -19.03 -3.06 -17.95
N GLY A 743 -18.40 -3.77 -18.89
CA GLY A 743 -18.90 -3.93 -20.27
C GLY A 743 -20.31 -4.55 -20.36
N MET A 744 -20.77 -5.22 -19.31
CA MET A 744 -22.15 -5.68 -19.20
C MET A 744 -23.16 -4.51 -19.20
N SER A 745 -22.81 -3.37 -18.59
CA SER A 745 -23.62 -2.15 -18.65
C SER A 745 -23.71 -1.62 -20.08
N ASP A 746 -22.58 -1.61 -20.79
CA ASP A 746 -22.50 -1.13 -22.17
C ASP A 746 -23.31 -2.05 -23.10
N ALA A 747 -23.26 -3.37 -22.90
CA ALA A 747 -24.05 -4.34 -23.66
C ALA A 747 -25.56 -4.08 -23.55
N PHE A 748 -26.06 -3.80 -22.35
CA PHE A 748 -27.47 -3.43 -22.16
C PHE A 748 -27.83 -2.12 -22.84
N TYR A 749 -26.89 -1.20 -23.01
CA TYR A 749 -27.12 0.06 -23.71
C TYR A 749 -27.03 -0.09 -25.24
N ASN A 750 -26.12 -0.92 -25.73
CA ASN A 750 -25.79 -1.07 -27.15
C ASN A 750 -26.78 -1.94 -27.93
N HIS A 751 -27.47 -2.88 -27.27
CA HIS A 751 -28.51 -3.65 -27.95
C HIS A 751 -29.72 -2.75 -28.30
N PRO A 752 -30.51 -3.07 -29.34
CA PRO A 752 -31.63 -2.24 -29.82
C PRO A 752 -32.84 -2.24 -28.86
N TRP A 753 -32.64 -1.80 -27.62
CA TRP A 753 -33.64 -1.79 -26.55
C TRP A 753 -34.83 -0.86 -26.83
N TYR A 754 -34.66 0.09 -27.74
CA TYR A 754 -35.70 1.03 -28.19
C TYR A 754 -36.74 0.39 -29.12
N ASP A 755 -36.45 -0.78 -29.69
CA ASP A 755 -37.41 -1.57 -30.46
C ASP A 755 -38.30 -2.44 -29.54
N GLY A 756 -37.96 -2.53 -28.25
CA GLY A 756 -38.75 -3.19 -27.23
C GLY A 756 -39.95 -2.35 -26.76
N ASN A 757 -40.90 -2.99 -26.09
CA ASN A 757 -42.04 -2.27 -25.53
C ASN A 757 -41.67 -1.43 -24.29
N TYR A 758 -42.56 -0.54 -23.85
CA TYR A 758 -42.27 0.36 -22.72
C TYR A 758 -41.88 -0.38 -21.42
N ARG A 759 -42.41 -1.59 -21.20
CA ARG A 759 -42.12 -2.39 -20.01
C ARG A 759 -40.71 -2.96 -20.06
N TYR A 760 -40.30 -3.43 -21.24
CA TYR A 760 -38.95 -3.90 -21.52
C TYR A 760 -37.92 -2.80 -21.27
N SER A 761 -38.08 -1.61 -21.87
CA SER A 761 -37.13 -0.50 -21.69
C SER A 761 -37.05 -0.04 -20.23
N ARG A 762 -38.19 -0.02 -19.51
CA ARG A 762 -38.21 0.33 -18.08
C ARG A 762 -37.52 -0.72 -17.20
N MET A 763 -37.58 -2.00 -17.56
CA MET A 763 -36.95 -3.09 -16.81
C MET A 763 -35.42 -3.00 -16.82
N LEU A 764 -34.82 -2.52 -17.92
CA LEU A 764 -33.36 -2.47 -18.12
C LEU A 764 -32.62 -1.49 -17.19
N VAL A 765 -33.32 -0.53 -16.58
CA VAL A 765 -32.72 0.46 -15.68
C VAL A 765 -31.98 -0.20 -14.52
N LEU A 766 -32.57 -1.23 -13.90
CA LEU A 766 -31.97 -1.92 -12.75
C LEU A 766 -30.76 -2.80 -13.14
N PRO A 767 -30.82 -3.63 -14.21
CA PRO A 767 -29.65 -4.33 -14.73
C PRO A 767 -28.47 -3.42 -15.08
N ILE A 768 -28.72 -2.29 -15.76
CA ILE A 768 -27.69 -1.31 -16.11
C ILE A 768 -27.05 -0.75 -14.84
N ALA A 769 -27.87 -0.26 -13.89
CA ALA A 769 -27.37 0.27 -12.62
C ALA A 769 -26.61 -0.79 -11.78
N ARG A 770 -27.01 -2.07 -11.85
CA ARG A 770 -26.30 -3.16 -11.16
C ARG A 770 -24.97 -3.48 -11.84
N ALA A 771 -24.91 -3.48 -13.16
CA ALA A 771 -23.70 -3.76 -13.95
C ALA A 771 -22.63 -2.67 -13.78
N GLN A 772 -23.04 -1.41 -13.51
CA GLN A 772 -22.12 -0.33 -13.16
C GLN A 772 -21.37 -0.57 -11.83
N ARG A 773 -21.88 -1.45 -10.96
CA ARG A 773 -21.14 -1.97 -9.79
C ARG A 773 -20.38 -3.24 -10.20
N TYR A 774 -19.18 -3.04 -10.72
CA TYR A 774 -18.39 -4.12 -11.31
C TYR A 774 -17.83 -5.11 -10.29
N ALA A 775 -17.70 -6.36 -10.71
CA ALA A 775 -16.93 -7.37 -9.99
C ALA A 775 -15.44 -7.04 -10.05
N HIS A 776 -14.76 -7.18 -8.91
CA HIS A 776 -13.34 -6.93 -8.77
C HIS A 776 -12.75 -7.84 -7.69
N LEU A 777 -11.43 -7.97 -7.69
CA LEU A 777 -10.70 -8.64 -6.63
C LEU A 777 -10.19 -7.59 -5.64
N THR A 778 -10.09 -7.94 -4.36
CA THR A 778 -9.57 -7.10 -3.29
C THR A 778 -8.47 -7.80 -2.51
N ALA A 779 -7.47 -7.05 -2.09
CA ALA A 779 -6.49 -7.50 -1.10
C ALA A 779 -7.09 -7.27 0.30
N PHE A 780 -7.89 -8.22 0.80
CA PHE A 780 -8.57 -8.15 2.11
C PHE A 780 -9.29 -6.81 2.36
N LYS A 781 -9.98 -6.29 1.34
CA LYS A 781 -10.66 -4.97 1.34
C LYS A 781 -9.75 -3.75 1.59
N PHE A 782 -8.42 -3.91 1.63
CA PHE A 782 -7.51 -2.77 1.70
C PHE A 782 -7.52 -1.99 0.39
N PHE A 783 -7.30 -2.67 -0.73
CA PHE A 783 -7.32 -2.05 -2.06
C PHE A 783 -7.80 -3.07 -3.12
N GLU A 784 -8.28 -2.54 -4.24
CA GLU A 784 -8.74 -3.31 -5.38
C GLU A 784 -7.54 -3.78 -6.21
N ILE A 785 -7.57 -5.01 -6.71
CA ILE A 785 -6.49 -5.58 -7.50
C ILE A 785 -6.77 -5.29 -8.97
N SER A 786 -6.05 -4.31 -9.49
CA SER A 786 -6.14 -3.86 -10.87
C SER A 786 -4.76 -3.67 -11.48
N MET A 787 -4.74 -3.36 -12.78
CA MET A 787 -3.52 -2.95 -13.43
C MET A 787 -3.07 -1.56 -12.97
N ASP A 788 -4.00 -0.70 -12.52
CA ASP A 788 -3.67 0.59 -11.92
C ASP A 788 -3.12 0.44 -10.50
N SER A 789 -3.58 -0.55 -9.74
CA SER A 789 -2.96 -0.93 -8.46
C SER A 789 -1.59 -1.55 -8.65
N PHE A 790 -1.37 -2.32 -9.72
CA PHE A 790 -0.03 -2.75 -10.10
C PHE A 790 0.84 -1.53 -10.44
N LYS A 791 0.35 -0.60 -11.26
CA LYS A 791 1.09 0.64 -11.57
C LYS A 791 1.34 1.50 -10.34
N SER A 792 0.42 1.58 -9.37
CA SER A 792 0.58 2.38 -8.16
C SER A 792 1.51 1.74 -7.13
N VAL A 793 1.67 0.42 -7.19
CA VAL A 793 2.81 -0.29 -6.58
C VAL A 793 4.13 0.05 -7.31
N ASN A 794 4.05 0.52 -8.57
CA ASN A 794 5.17 0.82 -9.45
C ASN A 794 5.49 2.32 -9.61
N VAL A 795 4.76 3.22 -8.94
CA VAL A 795 5.01 4.68 -8.87
C VAL A 795 5.69 5.00 -7.56
#